data_AF-A0A168RR07-F1
#
_entry.id   AF-A0A168RR07-F1
#
_cell.length_a   1.000
_cell.length_b   1.000
_cell.length_c   1.000
_cell.angle_alpha   90.00
_cell.angle_beta   90.00
_cell.angle_gamma   90.00
#
_symmetry.space_group_name_H-M   'P 1'
#
loop_
_entity.id
_entity.type
_entity.pdbx_description
1 polymer ?
#
loop_
_entity_poly.entity_id
_entity_poly.type
_entity_poly.pdbx_seq_one_letter_code
_entity_poly.pdbx_strand_id
1 'polypeptide(L)'
;MKNKNNVVLEIRGLKKYFTNNGYVNKAVDDVSFNLHEGEIVGLIGESGSGKTTVGRSLLRLYDDFNGFVALNKQVISGKKLSKNQKKFLRRNIQMIFQDPHAALNGQKNIYSTLREPLIVNGIIHEQMKDIFKDWELVKKTFHYTFQYRAKKIKLDNLKAINDLAVHFFPDWKDKLSNYEYDANLNYEDNFNAFYNYLEEKQNMESQIVNNMYSNTEKLISYYYAKQNQLRANDLELDEQELIQAKDELQKTKALLKNSLNAYEANLKLVNLKNELKAFKQEWKNRVQANRNTFSNYIKEFKMDKKIDFYNRIQAFDLNFYAYSLKKGLLNKFLYQYTKNISRNLGALDYQQAQNLMLKLKKSAFDFYNQKIEKLTYSKDIKKVITNLLNTEFNFKLDKYTRLNATELEHKNKVLSDYQSQINHLETIIKNETQPAKTQSDLALAQEKYNQAQAKSQEELAKFIEKEIDQIYQLHVDISENEKQYQSLKAMQSETDALFKVNSDKFFATLKADYEKLLKEQKQLTKKSPEWVQINKKVNELKKLIAIYHSKIKNKLNTLQSFKIEVKYLQKDINAICLLLGLNNDKALKQNSLINKVKTLISKVTKKDLTKSVADLTREDIALSKTIPVLGNVQMLWNRLLASWKVRNLLIKMTIYKSLEDVGLLKQFAYRYPHEFSGGQRQRIVIARALITQPKVIVADEPIASLDISIQAQVVNLLKDLCEKKNIGMIFIAHDLSMIEYVADRVQIMHLGKIVESGETNVVYNKPLHPYTINLFKAIPKISNANEKFENINFKLDYLKDQQFPKVPKLYKVEDDHFIYGTKDQVTNWVKPFNLNDFVLATEDEK
;
A
#
# COMPACT_ATOMS: atom_id res chain seq x y z
N MET A 1 -11.06 -18.17 4.08
CA MET A 1 -10.22 -18.96 5.00
C MET A 1 -8.91 -18.21 5.20
N LYS A 2 -8.59 -17.79 6.43
CA LYS A 2 -7.33 -17.09 6.73
C LYS A 2 -6.17 -18.04 6.46
N ASN A 3 -5.19 -17.61 5.65
CA ASN A 3 -4.03 -18.42 5.31
C ASN A 3 -3.06 -18.41 6.50
N LYS A 4 -3.44 -19.05 7.62
CA LYS A 4 -2.72 -19.08 8.91
C LYS A 4 -1.28 -19.66 8.78
N ASN A 5 -0.87 -20.14 7.62
CA ASN A 5 0.40 -20.83 7.42
C ASN A 5 1.59 -19.91 7.03
N ASN A 6 1.35 -18.66 6.62
CA ASN A 6 2.43 -17.79 6.14
C ASN A 6 2.78 -16.68 7.16
N VAL A 7 3.89 -16.85 7.88
CA VAL A 7 4.43 -15.85 8.81
C VAL A 7 5.01 -14.68 8.01
N VAL A 8 4.38 -13.51 8.12
CA VAL A 8 4.82 -12.27 7.47
C VAL A 8 5.89 -11.57 8.31
N LEU A 9 5.75 -11.60 9.65
CA LEU A 9 6.71 -10.99 10.58
C LEU A 9 7.01 -11.95 11.72
N GLU A 10 8.28 -12.28 11.89
CA GLU A 10 8.80 -13.12 12.98
C GLU A 10 9.56 -12.22 13.96
N ILE A 11 9.17 -12.23 15.24
CA ILE A 11 9.80 -11.48 16.32
C ILE A 11 10.26 -12.48 17.37
N ARG A 12 11.57 -12.53 17.63
CA ARG A 12 12.17 -13.44 18.61
C ARG A 12 13.13 -12.70 19.53
N GLY A 13 12.82 -12.71 20.82
CA GLY A 13 13.66 -12.15 21.88
C GLY A 13 13.95 -10.67 21.70
N LEU A 14 12.97 -9.89 21.24
CA LEU A 14 13.09 -8.45 21.08
C LEU A 14 13.40 -7.81 22.43
N LYS A 15 14.50 -7.05 22.48
CA LYS A 15 14.98 -6.36 23.68
C LYS A 15 15.30 -4.92 23.33
N LYS A 16 14.66 -3.97 24.02
CA LYS A 16 14.94 -2.54 23.90
C LYS A 16 15.03 -1.93 25.29
N TYR A 17 16.24 -1.52 25.64
CA TYR A 17 16.54 -0.91 26.93
C TYR A 17 16.95 0.56 26.73
N PHE A 18 16.59 1.39 27.69
CA PHE A 18 16.99 2.80 27.76
C PHE A 18 17.91 3.00 28.97
N THR A 19 18.97 3.77 28.80
CA THR A 19 19.94 4.03 29.87
C THR A 19 19.94 5.49 30.25
N ASN A 20 19.51 5.82 31.47
CA ASN A 20 19.48 7.18 32.00
C ASN A 20 20.25 7.22 33.32
N ASN A 21 21.29 8.07 33.42
CA ASN A 21 22.06 8.29 34.66
C ASN A 21 22.50 7.02 35.40
N GLY A 22 22.90 5.98 34.66
CA GLY A 22 23.31 4.68 35.23
C GLY A 22 22.18 3.68 35.49
N TYR A 23 20.92 4.10 35.43
CA TYR A 23 19.75 3.22 35.50
C TYR A 23 19.40 2.66 34.12
N VAL A 24 19.15 1.35 34.04
CA VAL A 24 18.72 0.66 32.82
C VAL A 24 17.23 0.38 32.92
N ASN A 25 16.41 1.13 32.18
CA ASN A 25 14.99 0.84 32.03
C ASN A 25 14.79 -0.21 30.92
N LYS A 26 14.27 -1.38 31.29
CA LYS A 26 13.97 -2.46 30.36
C LYS A 26 12.58 -2.30 29.74
N ALA A 27 12.44 -1.36 28.81
CA ALA A 27 11.14 -1.08 28.17
C ALA A 27 10.56 -2.26 27.38
N VAL A 28 11.42 -3.10 26.77
CA VAL A 28 11.05 -4.37 26.14
C VAL A 28 12.10 -5.40 26.52
N ASP A 29 11.71 -6.53 27.10
CA ASP A 29 12.60 -7.58 27.61
C ASP A 29 12.13 -8.96 27.15
N ASP A 30 12.76 -9.49 26.10
CA ASP A 30 12.54 -10.85 25.60
C ASP A 30 11.12 -11.09 25.03
N VAL A 31 10.63 -10.13 24.24
CA VAL A 31 9.34 -10.23 23.56
C VAL A 31 9.48 -11.06 22.28
N SER A 32 8.71 -12.15 22.19
CA SER A 32 8.63 -13.05 21.04
C SER A 32 7.18 -13.28 20.66
N PHE A 33 6.87 -13.17 19.37
CA PHE A 33 5.62 -13.59 18.76
C PHE A 33 5.72 -13.47 17.22
N ASN A 34 4.87 -14.22 16.53
CA ASN A 34 4.76 -14.17 15.07
C ASN A 34 3.44 -13.54 14.65
N LEU A 35 3.47 -12.91 13.47
CA LEU A 35 2.33 -12.34 12.78
C LEU A 35 2.19 -13.00 11.41
N HIS A 36 0.98 -13.45 11.09
CA HIS A 36 0.63 -14.07 9.82
C HIS A 36 -0.04 -13.06 8.87
N GLU A 37 -0.07 -13.39 7.58
CA GLU A 37 -0.80 -12.56 6.60
C GLU A 37 -2.31 -12.56 6.89
N GLY A 38 -2.92 -11.36 6.91
CA GLY A 38 -4.34 -11.18 7.21
C GLY A 38 -4.75 -11.37 8.68
N GLU A 39 -3.78 -11.61 9.57
CA GLU A 39 -4.00 -11.77 11.01
C GLU A 39 -3.87 -10.43 11.75
N ILE A 40 -4.72 -10.22 12.76
CA ILE A 40 -4.62 -9.10 13.70
C ILE A 40 -4.15 -9.62 15.06
N VAL A 41 -2.97 -9.18 15.51
CA VAL A 41 -2.44 -9.47 16.84
C VAL A 41 -2.61 -8.25 17.74
N GLY A 42 -3.41 -8.39 18.79
CA GLY A 42 -3.61 -7.38 19.82
C GLY A 42 -2.44 -7.37 20.82
N LEU A 43 -1.78 -6.22 20.97
CA LEU A 43 -0.75 -6.02 22.01
C LEU A 43 -1.33 -5.14 23.12
N ILE A 44 -1.51 -5.73 24.29
CA ILE A 44 -2.33 -5.19 25.39
C ILE A 44 -1.49 -4.94 26.63
N GLY A 45 -1.87 -3.96 27.45
CA GLY A 45 -1.33 -3.75 28.79
C GLY A 45 -1.47 -2.31 29.26
N GLU A 46 -1.10 -2.03 30.50
CA GLU A 46 -1.10 -0.68 31.07
C GLU A 46 -0.21 0.31 30.30
N SER A 47 -0.45 1.60 30.52
CA SER A 47 0.45 2.64 30.03
C SER A 47 1.87 2.41 30.58
N GLY A 48 2.88 2.53 29.72
CA GLY A 48 4.27 2.26 30.10
C GLY A 48 4.70 0.78 30.10
N SER A 49 3.81 -0.17 29.78
CA SER A 49 4.19 -1.59 29.71
C SER A 49 5.19 -1.95 28.60
N GLY A 50 5.38 -1.06 27.62
CA GLY A 50 6.37 -1.20 26.53
C GLY A 50 5.80 -1.35 25.11
N LYS A 51 4.47 -1.36 24.94
CA LYS A 51 3.78 -1.68 23.66
C LYS A 51 4.23 -0.80 22.49
N THR A 52 4.17 0.52 22.66
CA THR A 52 4.67 1.49 21.67
C THR A 52 6.17 1.32 21.39
N THR A 53 6.96 0.88 22.38
CA THR A 53 8.39 0.62 22.18
C THR A 53 8.64 -0.60 21.29
N VAL A 54 7.81 -1.65 21.38
CA VAL A 54 7.82 -2.78 20.45
C VAL A 54 7.56 -2.27 19.02
N GLY A 55 6.44 -1.57 18.81
CA GLY A 55 6.07 -1.03 17.50
C GLY A 55 7.15 -0.14 16.87
N ARG A 56 7.68 0.82 17.63
CA ARG A 56 8.76 1.71 17.18
C ARG A 56 10.07 1.00 16.89
N SER A 57 10.37 -0.09 17.59
CA SER A 57 11.57 -0.91 17.34
C SER A 57 11.45 -1.68 16.02
N LEU A 58 10.26 -2.22 15.70
CA LEU A 58 10.01 -2.93 14.44
C LEU A 58 10.18 -2.03 13.20
N LEU A 59 9.76 -0.76 13.33
CA LEU A 59 9.96 0.27 12.29
C LEU A 59 11.37 0.85 12.26
N ARG A 60 12.23 0.46 13.21
CA ARG A 60 13.58 0.99 13.42
C ARG A 60 13.61 2.49 13.65
N LEU A 61 12.62 3.03 14.37
CA LEU A 61 12.71 4.37 14.95
C LEU A 61 13.73 4.40 16.10
N TYR A 62 13.94 3.24 16.74
CA TYR A 62 15.12 2.94 17.56
C TYR A 62 16.04 1.99 16.79
N ASP A 63 17.28 2.37 16.55
CA ASP A 63 18.27 1.57 15.80
C ASP A 63 19.10 0.61 16.69
N ASP A 64 18.91 0.69 18.01
CA ASP A 64 19.72 0.05 19.05
C ASP A 64 18.92 -0.98 19.88
N PHE A 65 18.02 -1.73 19.24
CA PHE A 65 17.41 -2.92 19.86
C PHE A 65 18.24 -4.19 19.59
N ASN A 66 18.07 -5.19 20.44
CA ASN A 66 18.56 -6.55 20.27
C ASN A 66 17.38 -7.50 20.02
N GLY A 67 17.70 -8.75 19.71
CA GLY A 67 16.73 -9.75 19.27
C GLY A 67 16.74 -9.93 17.76
N PHE A 68 15.98 -10.92 17.32
CA PHE A 68 15.84 -11.29 15.93
C PHE A 68 14.46 -10.86 15.41
N VAL A 69 14.46 -10.14 14.30
CA VAL A 69 13.25 -9.72 13.60
C VAL A 69 13.44 -9.99 12.11
N ALA A 70 12.49 -10.70 11.51
CA ALA A 70 12.46 -10.99 10.08
C ALA A 70 11.09 -10.63 9.47
N LEU A 71 11.13 -10.08 8.26
CA LEU A 71 9.95 -9.70 7.46
C LEU A 71 10.00 -10.46 6.14
N ASN A 72 8.97 -11.28 5.83
CA ASN A 72 8.96 -12.20 4.69
C ASN A 72 10.28 -12.99 4.56
N LYS A 73 10.71 -13.61 5.68
CA LYS A 73 11.97 -14.39 5.78
C LYS A 73 13.26 -13.58 5.57
N GLN A 74 13.17 -12.25 5.44
CA GLN A 74 14.34 -11.36 5.36
C GLN A 74 14.63 -10.73 6.72
N VAL A 75 15.84 -10.94 7.23
CA VAL A 75 16.29 -10.35 8.50
C VAL A 75 16.33 -8.83 8.41
N ILE A 76 15.55 -8.15 9.25
CA ILE A 76 15.49 -6.69 9.37
C ILE A 76 16.07 -6.16 10.69
N SER A 77 16.36 -7.06 11.64
CA SER A 77 17.20 -6.81 12.81
C SER A 77 18.69 -6.61 12.41
N GLY A 78 19.45 -5.82 13.16
CA GLY A 78 20.84 -5.48 12.77
C GLY A 78 21.26 -4.05 13.01
N LYS A 79 22.55 -3.79 13.29
CA LYS A 79 23.08 -2.40 13.31
C LYS A 79 23.01 -1.72 11.93
N LYS A 80 23.21 -2.50 10.86
CA LYS A 80 23.34 -1.99 9.50
C LYS A 80 22.41 -2.76 8.56
N LEU A 81 21.52 -2.03 7.91
CA LEU A 81 20.75 -2.51 6.75
C LEU A 81 21.29 -1.87 5.48
N SER A 82 21.32 -2.64 4.39
CA SER A 82 21.61 -2.09 3.06
C SER A 82 20.53 -1.09 2.62
N LYS A 83 20.83 -0.24 1.63
CA LYS A 83 19.85 0.71 1.07
C LYS A 83 18.59 -0.03 0.57
N ASN A 84 18.76 -1.18 -0.07
CA ASN A 84 17.65 -2.00 -0.57
C ASN A 84 16.82 -2.58 0.57
N GLN A 85 17.46 -3.09 1.63
CA GLN A 85 16.74 -3.59 2.82
C GLN A 85 15.98 -2.48 3.54
N LYS A 86 16.55 -1.27 3.65
CA LYS A 86 15.82 -0.11 4.22
C LYS A 86 14.63 0.28 3.36
N LYS A 87 14.78 0.32 2.03
CA LYS A 87 13.68 0.58 1.10
C LYS A 87 12.59 -0.48 1.21
N PHE A 88 12.99 -1.76 1.27
CA PHE A 88 12.10 -2.90 1.46
C PHE A 88 11.32 -2.79 2.79
N LEU A 89 12.01 -2.57 3.91
CA LEU A 89 11.39 -2.39 5.23
C LEU A 89 10.38 -1.23 5.20
N ARG A 90 10.80 -0.05 4.74
CA ARG A 90 9.97 1.17 4.72
C ARG A 90 8.78 1.08 3.76
N ARG A 91 8.80 0.18 2.78
CA ARG A 91 7.64 -0.09 1.92
C ARG A 91 6.67 -1.09 2.56
N ASN A 92 7.20 -2.08 3.28
CA ASN A 92 6.42 -3.22 3.73
C ASN A 92 5.94 -3.14 5.19
N ILE A 93 6.55 -2.31 6.03
CA ILE A 93 6.06 -2.04 7.40
C ILE A 93 5.69 -0.56 7.50
N GLN A 94 4.46 -0.28 7.90
CA GLN A 94 3.92 1.07 8.08
C GLN A 94 3.32 1.24 9.48
N MET A 95 3.25 2.48 9.96
CA MET A 95 2.70 2.81 11.28
C MET A 95 1.47 3.69 11.15
N ILE A 96 0.47 3.43 11.97
CA ILE A 96 -0.61 4.37 12.27
C ILE A 96 -0.33 4.88 13.69
N PHE A 97 -0.08 6.19 13.81
CA PHE A 97 0.26 6.82 15.09
C PHE A 97 -1.00 7.19 15.88
N GLN A 98 -0.84 7.31 17.20
CA GLN A 98 -1.89 7.65 18.16
C GLN A 98 -2.54 9.02 17.90
N ASP A 99 -1.72 10.04 17.56
CA ASP A 99 -2.19 11.39 17.28
C ASP A 99 -2.16 11.71 15.77
N PRO A 100 -3.32 11.79 15.10
CA PRO A 100 -3.38 12.19 13.70
C PRO A 100 -2.94 13.64 13.44
N HIS A 101 -2.99 14.55 14.43
CA HIS A 101 -2.50 15.92 14.27
C HIS A 101 -0.98 15.95 14.12
N ALA A 102 -0.25 15.29 15.02
CA ALA A 102 1.21 15.18 14.93
C ALA A 102 1.66 14.39 13.68
N ALA A 103 0.83 13.47 13.17
CA ALA A 103 1.17 12.64 12.01
C ALA A 103 1.11 13.40 10.67
N LEU A 104 0.32 14.48 10.57
CA LEU A 104 0.09 15.23 9.32
C LEU A 104 0.79 16.60 9.36
N ASN A 105 1.44 16.98 8.27
CA ASN A 105 2.01 18.33 8.15
C ASN A 105 0.90 19.33 7.75
N GLY A 106 0.51 20.21 8.68
CA GLY A 106 -0.54 21.22 8.46
C GLY A 106 -0.30 22.21 7.32
N GLN A 107 0.95 22.36 6.85
CA GLN A 107 1.31 23.22 5.72
C GLN A 107 1.17 22.53 4.35
N LYS A 108 0.96 21.21 4.32
CA LYS A 108 0.78 20.44 3.08
C LYS A 108 -0.68 20.00 2.96
N ASN A 109 -1.22 20.03 1.74
CA ASN A 109 -2.52 19.42 1.46
C ASN A 109 -2.43 17.88 1.50
N ILE A 110 -3.59 17.22 1.53
CA ILE A 110 -3.68 15.76 1.64
C ILE A 110 -3.04 15.08 0.42
N TYR A 111 -3.19 15.63 -0.78
CA TYR A 111 -2.59 15.15 -2.01
C TYR A 111 -1.07 15.07 -1.90
N SER A 112 -0.43 16.13 -1.41
CA SER A 112 1.03 16.16 -1.22
C SER A 112 1.49 15.18 -0.15
N THR A 113 0.70 15.03 0.92
CA THR A 113 0.98 14.09 2.01
C THR A 113 0.92 12.64 1.55
N LEU A 114 -0.08 12.28 0.74
CA LEU A 114 -0.24 10.93 0.18
C LEU A 114 0.71 10.66 -1.01
N ARG A 115 1.10 11.71 -1.75
CA ARG A 115 2.09 11.61 -2.84
C ARG A 115 3.48 11.25 -2.34
N GLU A 116 3.87 11.70 -1.16
CA GLU A 116 5.24 11.54 -0.64
C GLU A 116 5.66 10.06 -0.48
N PRO A 117 4.89 9.17 0.19
CA PRO A 117 5.22 7.74 0.26
C PRO A 117 5.37 7.05 -1.10
N LEU A 118 4.53 7.43 -2.08
CA LEU A 118 4.55 6.88 -3.44
C LEU A 118 5.86 7.18 -4.18
N ILE A 119 6.42 8.38 -3.97
CA ILE A 119 7.67 8.82 -4.60
C ILE A 119 8.88 8.27 -3.83
N VAL A 120 8.90 8.42 -2.51
CA VAL A 120 10.05 8.03 -1.66
C VAL A 120 10.31 6.53 -1.74
N ASN A 121 9.25 5.72 -1.79
CA ASN A 121 9.37 4.27 -1.93
C ASN A 121 9.51 3.79 -3.38
N GLY A 122 9.57 4.71 -4.36
CA GLY A 122 9.79 4.40 -5.77
C GLY A 122 8.67 3.60 -6.44
N ILE A 123 7.46 3.59 -5.88
CA ILE A 123 6.32 2.79 -6.37
C ILE A 123 5.92 3.26 -7.77
N ILE A 124 5.75 4.57 -7.93
CA ILE A 124 5.39 5.17 -9.22
C ILE A 124 6.51 4.99 -10.24
N HIS A 125 7.77 5.03 -9.80
CA HIS A 125 8.90 4.81 -10.70
C HIS A 125 8.92 3.38 -11.25
N GLU A 126 8.64 2.38 -10.40
CA GLU A 126 8.54 0.98 -10.80
C GLU A 126 7.36 0.73 -11.74
N GLN A 127 6.18 1.30 -11.46
CA GLN A 127 5.01 1.23 -12.35
C GLN A 127 5.29 1.88 -13.72
N MET A 128 5.91 3.05 -13.73
CA MET A 128 6.29 3.73 -14.98
C MET A 128 7.29 2.91 -15.79
N LYS A 129 8.27 2.29 -15.12
CA LYS A 129 9.25 1.42 -15.79
C LYS A 129 8.57 0.20 -16.41
N ASP A 130 7.57 -0.37 -15.74
CA ASP A 130 6.80 -1.50 -16.28
C ASP A 130 5.97 -1.12 -17.50
N ILE A 131 5.20 -0.03 -17.42
CA ILE A 131 4.36 0.45 -18.53
C ILE A 131 5.22 0.77 -19.76
N PHE A 132 6.29 1.54 -19.59
CA PHE A 132 7.11 1.99 -20.72
C PHE A 132 8.12 0.94 -21.21
N LYS A 133 8.10 -0.28 -20.66
CA LYS A 133 8.89 -1.41 -21.15
C LYS A 133 8.41 -1.88 -22.53
N ASP A 134 7.10 -1.98 -22.71
CA ASP A 134 6.41 -2.52 -23.90
C ASP A 134 5.36 -1.56 -24.49
N TRP A 135 5.26 -0.33 -23.95
CA TRP A 135 4.28 0.69 -24.36
C TRP A 135 4.16 0.90 -25.89
N GLU A 136 5.29 1.03 -26.60
CA GLU A 136 5.29 1.25 -28.06
C GLU A 136 4.69 0.06 -28.83
N LEU A 137 4.87 -1.16 -28.33
CA LEU A 137 4.31 -2.36 -28.95
C LEU A 137 2.81 -2.43 -28.69
N VAL A 138 2.39 -2.28 -27.42
CA VAL A 138 0.97 -2.29 -27.03
C VAL A 138 0.16 -1.25 -27.81
N LYS A 139 0.69 -0.03 -27.95
CA LYS A 139 0.05 1.05 -28.70
C LYS A 139 -0.16 0.69 -30.18
N LYS A 140 0.84 0.06 -30.80
CA LYS A 140 0.79 -0.29 -32.23
C LYS A 140 -0.18 -1.43 -32.49
N THR A 141 -0.14 -2.48 -31.66
CA THR A 141 -0.99 -3.67 -31.81
C THR A 141 -2.48 -3.34 -31.62
N PHE A 142 -2.84 -2.58 -30.58
CA PHE A 142 -4.25 -2.32 -30.26
C PHE A 142 -4.76 -0.95 -30.67
N HIS A 143 -4.16 -0.32 -31.68
CA HIS A 143 -4.45 1.08 -32.03
C HIS A 143 -5.94 1.34 -32.31
N TYR A 144 -6.56 0.57 -33.21
CA TYR A 144 -7.97 0.72 -33.58
C TYR A 144 -8.91 0.32 -32.45
N THR A 145 -8.60 -0.77 -31.74
CA THR A 145 -9.33 -1.18 -30.54
C THR A 145 -9.36 -0.09 -29.46
N PHE A 146 -8.23 0.58 -29.24
CA PHE A 146 -8.15 1.71 -28.32
C PHE A 146 -8.91 2.93 -28.84
N GLN A 147 -8.87 3.21 -30.14
CA GLN A 147 -9.70 4.27 -30.74
C GLN A 147 -11.19 4.02 -30.54
N TYR A 148 -11.66 2.82 -30.88
CA TYR A 148 -13.04 2.39 -30.69
C TYR A 148 -13.45 2.55 -29.22
N ARG A 149 -12.65 2.01 -28.29
CA ARG A 149 -12.96 2.05 -26.86
C ARG A 149 -13.01 3.48 -26.32
N ALA A 150 -12.06 4.33 -26.72
CA ALA A 150 -12.03 5.74 -26.30
C ALA A 150 -13.24 6.52 -26.85
N LYS A 151 -13.63 6.29 -28.11
CA LYS A 151 -14.82 6.90 -28.73
C LYS A 151 -16.10 6.41 -28.09
N LYS A 152 -16.23 5.10 -27.84
CA LYS A 152 -17.38 4.52 -27.14
C LYS A 152 -17.56 5.14 -25.75
N ILE A 153 -16.49 5.25 -24.97
CA ILE A 153 -16.55 5.92 -23.66
C ILE A 153 -16.90 7.40 -23.79
N LYS A 154 -16.39 8.11 -24.81
CA LYS A 154 -16.80 9.49 -25.08
C LYS A 154 -18.30 9.59 -25.36
N LEU A 155 -18.84 8.68 -26.16
CA LEU A 155 -20.27 8.59 -26.45
C LEU A 155 -21.08 8.28 -25.20
N ASP A 156 -20.66 7.30 -24.40
CA ASP A 156 -21.32 6.91 -23.15
C ASP A 156 -21.38 8.09 -22.16
N ASN A 157 -20.30 8.87 -22.05
CA ASN A 157 -20.29 10.10 -21.25
C ASN A 157 -21.26 11.16 -21.78
N LEU A 158 -21.31 11.37 -23.10
CA LEU A 158 -22.22 12.35 -23.71
C LEU A 158 -23.69 11.94 -23.53
N LYS A 159 -24.01 10.66 -23.76
CA LYS A 159 -25.35 10.11 -23.53
C LYS A 159 -25.78 10.28 -22.08
N ALA A 160 -24.94 9.86 -21.13
CA ALA A 160 -25.24 10.02 -19.71
C ALA A 160 -25.49 11.48 -19.30
N ILE A 161 -24.78 12.45 -19.90
CA ILE A 161 -25.03 13.88 -19.66
C ILE A 161 -26.35 14.31 -20.29
N ASN A 162 -26.59 13.95 -21.55
CA ASN A 162 -27.79 14.32 -22.29
C ASN A 162 -29.04 13.74 -21.64
N ASP A 163 -29.04 12.48 -21.25
CA ASP A 163 -30.17 11.78 -20.62
C ASP A 163 -30.59 12.45 -19.31
N LEU A 164 -29.61 12.87 -18.50
CA LEU A 164 -29.89 13.60 -17.27
C LEU A 164 -30.41 15.02 -17.53
N ALA A 165 -29.93 15.68 -18.58
CA ALA A 165 -30.22 17.07 -18.88
C ALA A 165 -31.51 17.27 -19.71
N VAL A 166 -31.93 16.29 -20.51
CA VAL A 166 -32.99 16.45 -21.53
C VAL A 166 -34.36 16.73 -20.92
N HIS A 167 -34.67 16.15 -19.77
CA HIS A 167 -35.90 16.43 -19.02
C HIS A 167 -35.69 17.53 -17.97
N PHE A 168 -34.50 17.59 -17.38
CA PHE A 168 -34.18 18.51 -16.29
C PHE A 168 -34.34 19.98 -16.67
N PHE A 169 -33.71 20.43 -17.77
CA PHE A 169 -33.72 21.86 -18.12
C PHE A 169 -35.08 22.36 -18.61
N PRO A 170 -35.85 21.65 -19.46
CA PRO A 170 -37.20 22.06 -19.83
C PRO A 170 -38.13 22.18 -18.63
N ASP A 171 -38.19 21.16 -17.76
CA ASP A 171 -39.07 21.16 -16.59
C ASP A 171 -38.76 22.34 -15.66
N TRP A 172 -37.48 22.62 -15.42
CA TRP A 172 -37.07 23.75 -14.58
C TRP A 172 -37.21 25.11 -15.26
N LYS A 173 -37.06 25.17 -16.59
CA LYS A 173 -37.33 26.39 -17.35
C LYS A 173 -38.80 26.79 -17.20
N ASP A 174 -39.72 25.84 -17.32
CA ASP A 174 -41.15 26.09 -17.17
C ASP A 174 -41.51 26.47 -15.72
N LYS A 175 -41.01 25.71 -14.73
CA LYS A 175 -41.20 26.03 -13.30
C LYS A 175 -40.69 27.42 -12.93
N LEU A 176 -39.51 27.81 -13.42
CA LEU A 176 -38.93 29.12 -13.13
C LEU A 176 -39.59 30.24 -13.94
N SER A 177 -40.06 29.98 -15.16
CA SER A 177 -40.77 31.00 -15.95
C SER A 177 -42.12 31.36 -15.33
N ASN A 178 -42.80 30.36 -14.74
CA ASN A 178 -44.09 30.52 -14.08
C ASN A 178 -43.98 30.86 -12.58
N TYR A 179 -42.77 31.12 -12.07
CA TYR A 179 -42.58 31.45 -10.67
C TYR A 179 -43.12 32.85 -10.37
N GLU A 180 -44.07 32.90 -9.44
CA GLU A 180 -44.55 34.13 -8.81
C GLU A 180 -44.43 34.01 -7.30
N TYR A 181 -44.16 35.14 -6.64
CA TYR A 181 -44.10 35.20 -5.18
C TYR A 181 -45.51 35.09 -4.62
N ASP A 182 -45.80 34.02 -3.86
CA ASP A 182 -47.09 33.84 -3.21
C ASP A 182 -47.05 34.42 -1.79
N ALA A 183 -47.83 35.48 -1.57
CA ALA A 183 -47.95 36.13 -0.28
C ALA A 183 -48.65 35.26 0.78
N ASN A 184 -49.36 34.19 0.37
CA ASN A 184 -50.00 33.24 1.29
C ASN A 184 -49.03 32.16 1.81
N LEU A 185 -47.89 31.97 1.14
CA LEU A 185 -46.85 31.03 1.55
C LEU A 185 -45.83 31.72 2.47
N ASN A 186 -45.18 30.92 3.33
CA ASN A 186 -44.10 31.45 4.16
C ASN A 186 -42.85 31.73 3.31
N TYR A 187 -41.87 32.45 3.88
CA TYR A 187 -40.63 32.79 3.18
C TYR A 187 -39.77 31.56 2.81
N GLU A 188 -39.88 30.46 3.56
CA GLU A 188 -39.10 29.24 3.31
C GLU A 188 -39.66 28.46 2.12
N ASP A 189 -40.98 28.36 1.97
CA ASP A 189 -41.64 27.70 0.85
C ASP A 189 -41.42 28.47 -0.46
N ASN A 190 -41.55 29.81 -0.42
CA ASN A 190 -41.19 30.68 -1.55
C ASN A 190 -39.70 30.56 -1.92
N PHE A 191 -38.81 30.43 -0.92
CA PHE A 191 -37.38 30.21 -1.16
C PHE A 191 -37.11 28.84 -1.81
N ASN A 192 -37.74 27.78 -1.28
CA ASN A 192 -37.55 26.41 -1.77
C ASN A 192 -38.07 26.22 -3.19
N ALA A 193 -39.14 26.92 -3.58
CA ALA A 193 -39.74 26.85 -4.91
C ALA A 193 -38.73 27.07 -6.06
N PHE A 194 -37.78 28.01 -5.90
CA PHE A 194 -36.70 28.21 -6.87
C PHE A 194 -35.36 27.63 -6.42
N TYR A 195 -35.08 27.51 -5.11
CA TYR A 195 -33.82 26.97 -4.59
C TYR A 195 -33.61 25.50 -4.94
N ASN A 196 -34.69 24.70 -5.01
CA ASN A 196 -34.65 23.27 -5.36
C ASN A 196 -33.97 23.02 -6.72
N TYR A 197 -34.00 23.98 -7.65
CA TYR A 197 -33.22 23.94 -8.90
C TYR A 197 -31.73 23.69 -8.64
N LEU A 198 -31.13 24.41 -7.68
CA LEU A 198 -29.71 24.27 -7.36
C LEU A 198 -29.41 22.94 -6.64
N GLU A 199 -30.38 22.38 -5.91
CA GLU A 199 -30.24 21.08 -5.24
C GLU A 199 -30.21 19.93 -6.24
N GLU A 200 -31.19 19.88 -7.13
CA GLU A 200 -31.27 18.86 -8.16
C GLU A 200 -30.14 19.00 -9.18
N LYS A 201 -29.77 20.24 -9.54
CA LYS A 201 -28.59 20.51 -10.38
C LYS A 201 -27.30 19.98 -9.74
N GLN A 202 -27.14 20.11 -8.43
CA GLN A 202 -25.98 19.54 -7.72
C GLN A 202 -25.94 18.01 -7.83
N ASN A 203 -27.09 17.35 -7.67
CA ASN A 203 -27.19 15.90 -7.80
C ASN A 203 -26.83 15.43 -9.23
N MET A 204 -27.37 16.11 -10.24
CA MET A 204 -27.07 15.86 -11.65
C MET A 204 -25.55 15.99 -11.94
N GLU A 205 -24.93 17.10 -11.54
CA GLU A 205 -23.49 17.33 -11.75
C GLU A 205 -22.63 16.27 -11.02
N SER A 206 -23.05 15.85 -9.82
CA SER A 206 -22.36 14.77 -9.09
C SER A 206 -22.43 13.44 -9.84
N GLN A 207 -23.59 13.09 -10.43
CA GLN A 207 -23.73 11.85 -11.20
C GLN A 207 -22.87 11.88 -12.47
N ILE A 208 -22.81 13.02 -13.16
CA ILE A 208 -21.95 13.23 -14.33
C ILE A 208 -20.48 13.00 -13.96
N VAL A 209 -20.00 13.64 -12.89
CA VAL A 209 -18.61 13.52 -12.42
C VAL A 209 -18.28 12.07 -12.03
N ASN A 210 -19.18 11.38 -11.32
CA ASN A 210 -18.99 9.99 -10.94
C ASN A 210 -18.91 9.05 -12.14
N ASN A 211 -19.78 9.24 -13.14
CA ASN A 211 -19.76 8.48 -14.39
C ASN A 211 -18.44 8.70 -15.15
N MET A 212 -17.98 9.95 -15.24
CA MET A 212 -16.69 10.27 -15.86
C MET A 212 -15.52 9.59 -15.14
N TYR A 213 -15.49 9.57 -13.80
CA TYR A 213 -14.47 8.84 -13.05
C TYR A 213 -14.49 7.33 -13.35
N SER A 214 -15.67 6.70 -13.28
CA SER A 214 -15.83 5.27 -13.56
C SER A 214 -15.33 4.93 -14.96
N ASN A 215 -15.70 5.74 -15.95
CA ASN A 215 -15.30 5.53 -17.33
C ASN A 215 -13.80 5.77 -17.57
N THR A 216 -13.21 6.74 -16.86
CA THR A 216 -11.75 6.98 -16.87
C THR A 216 -10.99 5.76 -16.32
N GLU A 217 -11.48 5.17 -15.23
CA GLU A 217 -10.90 3.95 -14.65
C GLU A 217 -11.03 2.76 -15.60
N LYS A 218 -12.21 2.56 -16.22
CA LYS A 218 -12.44 1.51 -17.24
C LYS A 218 -11.47 1.62 -18.42
N LEU A 219 -11.10 2.83 -18.84
CA LEU A 219 -10.21 3.03 -19.98
C LEU A 219 -8.76 2.62 -19.63
N ILE A 220 -8.31 2.93 -18.41
CA ILE A 220 -6.98 2.54 -17.93
C ILE A 220 -6.91 1.05 -17.63
N SER A 221 -7.93 0.48 -16.98
CA SER A 221 -7.99 -0.95 -16.74
C SER A 221 -7.99 -1.73 -18.06
N TYR A 222 -8.64 -1.19 -19.10
CA TYR A 222 -8.62 -1.78 -20.43
C TYR A 222 -7.22 -1.76 -21.06
N TYR A 223 -6.46 -0.67 -20.90
CA TYR A 223 -5.05 -0.64 -21.32
C TYR A 223 -4.24 -1.75 -20.65
N TYR A 224 -4.35 -1.90 -19.33
CA TYR A 224 -3.64 -2.96 -18.60
C TYR A 224 -4.09 -4.36 -19.01
N ALA A 225 -5.38 -4.57 -19.28
CA ALA A 225 -5.88 -5.85 -19.79
C ALA A 225 -5.24 -6.21 -21.13
N LYS A 226 -5.17 -5.25 -22.06
CA LYS A 226 -4.52 -5.46 -23.37
C LYS A 226 -3.00 -5.60 -23.27
N GLN A 227 -2.36 -4.90 -22.35
CA GLN A 227 -0.93 -5.11 -22.06
C GLN A 227 -0.66 -6.52 -21.53
N ASN A 228 -1.51 -7.03 -20.63
CA ASN A 228 -1.40 -8.40 -20.11
C ASN A 228 -1.68 -9.44 -21.21
N GLN A 229 -2.69 -9.20 -22.05
CA GLN A 229 -3.02 -10.04 -23.20
C GLN A 229 -1.83 -10.16 -24.16
N LEU A 230 -1.17 -9.05 -24.49
CA LEU A 230 0.05 -9.05 -25.30
C LEU A 230 1.19 -9.84 -24.64
N ARG A 231 1.40 -9.66 -23.33
CA ARG A 231 2.44 -10.39 -22.57
C ARG A 231 2.16 -11.89 -22.48
N ALA A 232 0.89 -12.29 -22.54
CA ALA A 232 0.45 -13.68 -22.54
C ALA A 232 0.47 -14.33 -23.95
N ASN A 233 0.82 -13.58 -25.00
CA ASN A 233 0.74 -14.00 -26.41
C ASN A 233 -0.66 -14.47 -26.85
N ASP A 234 -1.70 -13.95 -26.21
CA ASP A 234 -3.10 -14.32 -26.44
C ASP A 234 -3.78 -13.31 -27.39
N LEU A 235 -3.44 -13.31 -28.68
CA LEU A 235 -3.94 -12.34 -29.66
C LEU A 235 -5.10 -12.92 -30.49
N GLU A 236 -6.18 -12.14 -30.68
CA GLU A 236 -7.39 -12.53 -31.46
C GLU A 236 -7.19 -12.49 -32.99
N LEU A 237 -6.07 -11.93 -33.47
CA LEU A 237 -5.66 -11.96 -34.87
C LEU A 237 -4.56 -13.02 -35.01
N ASP A 238 -4.53 -13.73 -36.13
CA ASP A 238 -3.45 -14.65 -36.53
C ASP A 238 -2.13 -13.89 -36.84
N GLU A 239 -1.77 -12.91 -36.01
CA GLU A 239 -0.44 -12.28 -35.97
C GLU A 239 0.65 -13.29 -35.58
N GLN A 240 0.28 -14.49 -35.13
CA GLN A 240 1.24 -15.57 -34.88
C GLN A 240 2.07 -15.88 -36.12
N GLU A 241 1.46 -15.98 -37.31
CA GLU A 241 2.19 -16.24 -38.55
C GLU A 241 3.14 -15.08 -38.93
N LEU A 242 2.71 -13.84 -38.74
CA LEU A 242 3.55 -12.65 -39.02
C LEU A 242 4.69 -12.49 -38.01
N ILE A 243 4.42 -12.68 -36.72
CA ILE A 243 5.42 -12.63 -35.65
C ILE A 243 6.43 -13.76 -35.86
N GLN A 244 5.96 -14.99 -36.13
CA GLN A 244 6.82 -16.13 -36.46
C GLN A 244 7.65 -15.84 -37.71
N ALA A 245 7.07 -15.30 -38.79
CA ALA A 245 7.80 -14.95 -40.01
C ALA A 245 8.80 -13.79 -39.80
N LYS A 246 8.48 -12.83 -38.92
CA LYS A 246 9.38 -11.72 -38.55
C LYS A 246 10.54 -12.18 -37.70
N ASP A 247 10.27 -13.03 -36.72
CA ASP A 247 11.28 -13.67 -35.89
C ASP A 247 12.13 -14.62 -36.73
N GLU A 248 11.53 -15.36 -37.68
CA GLU A 248 12.23 -16.18 -38.68
C GLU A 248 13.11 -15.30 -39.59
N LEU A 249 12.65 -14.13 -40.02
CA LEU A 249 13.46 -13.17 -40.79
C LEU A 249 14.61 -12.59 -39.97
N GLN A 250 14.37 -12.18 -38.72
CA GLN A 250 15.43 -11.67 -37.83
C GLN A 250 16.45 -12.76 -37.49
N LYS A 251 15.98 -13.98 -37.22
CA LYS A 251 16.80 -15.17 -37.04
C LYS A 251 17.61 -15.41 -38.30
N THR A 252 17.01 -15.45 -39.48
CA THR A 252 17.70 -15.65 -40.77
C THR A 252 18.74 -14.55 -41.05
N LYS A 253 18.44 -13.29 -40.73
CA LYS A 253 19.41 -12.17 -40.82
C LYS A 253 20.60 -12.34 -39.88
N ALA A 254 20.37 -12.84 -38.68
CA ALA A 254 21.43 -13.14 -37.73
C ALA A 254 22.25 -14.38 -38.16
N LEU A 255 21.62 -15.35 -38.82
CA LEU A 255 22.21 -16.59 -39.36
C LEU A 255 22.98 -16.41 -40.68
N LEU A 256 22.87 -15.25 -41.33
CA LEU A 256 23.75 -14.86 -42.45
C LEU A 256 25.17 -14.51 -42.00
N LYS A 257 25.32 -14.11 -40.74
CA LYS A 257 26.60 -13.69 -40.16
C LYS A 257 27.18 -14.70 -39.17
N ASN A 258 26.35 -15.65 -38.71
CA ASN A 258 26.68 -16.59 -37.65
C ASN A 258 26.12 -17.98 -38.00
N SER A 259 26.70 -19.05 -37.47
CA SER A 259 26.06 -20.37 -37.55
C SER A 259 24.76 -20.42 -36.73
N LEU A 260 23.91 -21.44 -36.96
CA LEU A 260 22.71 -21.70 -36.18
C LEU A 260 23.03 -21.88 -34.70
N ASN A 261 24.06 -22.68 -34.43
CA ASN A 261 24.55 -22.93 -33.09
C ASN A 261 25.13 -21.66 -32.45
N ALA A 262 25.85 -20.82 -33.19
CA ALA A 262 26.41 -19.56 -32.69
C ALA A 262 25.32 -18.53 -32.34
N TYR A 263 24.24 -18.46 -33.11
CA TYR A 263 23.10 -17.61 -32.79
C TYR A 263 22.35 -18.08 -31.54
N GLU A 264 22.03 -19.37 -31.44
CA GLU A 264 21.38 -19.94 -30.27
C GLU A 264 22.26 -19.85 -29.02
N ALA A 265 23.58 -20.00 -29.19
CA ALA A 265 24.56 -19.80 -28.13
C ALA A 265 24.57 -18.36 -27.61
N ASN A 266 24.46 -17.35 -28.49
CA ASN A 266 24.39 -15.94 -28.09
C ASN A 266 23.15 -15.60 -27.25
N LEU A 267 21.97 -16.13 -27.63
CA LEU A 267 20.74 -15.92 -26.84
C LEU A 267 20.86 -16.55 -25.46
N LYS A 268 21.34 -17.80 -25.38
CA LYS A 268 21.61 -18.50 -24.12
C LYS A 268 22.64 -17.74 -23.28
N LEU A 269 23.68 -17.20 -23.90
CA LEU A 269 24.75 -16.43 -23.24
C LEU A 269 24.22 -15.19 -22.52
N VAL A 270 23.32 -14.42 -23.14
CA VAL A 270 22.72 -13.22 -22.52
C VAL A 270 21.89 -13.59 -21.30
N ASN A 271 21.07 -14.64 -21.39
CA ASN A 271 20.27 -15.13 -20.28
C ASN A 271 21.16 -15.64 -19.14
N LEU A 272 22.14 -16.50 -19.44
CA LEU A 272 23.11 -17.02 -18.47
C LEU A 272 23.90 -15.90 -17.77
N LYS A 273 24.32 -14.84 -18.49
CA LYS A 273 25.00 -13.68 -17.89
C LYS A 273 24.08 -12.92 -16.92
N ASN A 274 22.79 -12.81 -17.23
CA ASN A 274 21.81 -12.19 -16.33
C ASN A 274 21.53 -13.06 -15.10
N GLU A 275 21.38 -14.37 -15.28
CA GLU A 275 21.22 -15.35 -14.19
C GLU A 275 22.43 -15.37 -13.26
N LEU A 276 23.65 -15.39 -13.81
CA LEU A 276 24.89 -15.31 -13.04
C LEU A 276 24.96 -14.01 -12.21
N LYS A 277 24.53 -12.88 -12.80
CA LYS A 277 24.47 -11.59 -12.10
C LYS A 277 23.44 -11.62 -10.97
N ALA A 278 22.26 -12.19 -11.21
CA ALA A 278 21.22 -12.36 -10.21
C ALA A 278 21.70 -13.25 -9.05
N PHE A 279 22.27 -14.41 -9.36
CA PHE A 279 22.85 -15.34 -8.40
C PHE A 279 23.94 -14.69 -7.53
N LYS A 280 24.89 -13.97 -8.14
CA LYS A 280 25.95 -13.23 -7.40
C LYS A 280 25.35 -12.22 -6.41
N GLN A 281 24.30 -11.51 -6.84
CA GLN A 281 23.62 -10.52 -6.00
C GLN A 281 22.85 -11.18 -4.86
N GLU A 282 22.14 -12.28 -5.13
CA GLU A 282 21.43 -13.07 -4.14
C GLU A 282 22.39 -13.64 -3.08
N TRP A 283 23.49 -14.24 -3.51
CA TRP A 283 24.53 -14.75 -2.62
C TRP A 283 25.09 -13.65 -1.70
N LYS A 284 25.37 -12.47 -2.27
CA LYS A 284 25.84 -11.30 -1.49
C LYS A 284 24.82 -10.87 -0.43
N ASN A 285 23.53 -10.86 -0.77
CA ASN A 285 22.47 -10.53 0.16
C ASN A 285 22.37 -11.58 1.29
N ARG A 286 22.46 -12.88 0.94
CA ARG A 286 22.47 -14.00 1.90
C ARG A 286 23.61 -13.87 2.91
N VAL A 287 24.85 -13.66 2.45
CA VAL A 287 26.03 -13.48 3.32
C VAL A 287 25.86 -12.26 4.23
N GLN A 288 25.29 -11.16 3.72
CA GLN A 288 25.04 -9.97 4.53
C GLN A 288 23.98 -10.23 5.62
N ALA A 289 22.92 -10.97 5.32
CA ALA A 289 21.90 -11.36 6.29
C ALA A 289 22.49 -12.24 7.41
N ASN A 290 23.33 -13.22 7.06
CA ASN A 290 24.02 -14.06 8.02
C ASN A 290 24.97 -13.23 8.93
N ARG A 291 25.79 -12.34 8.35
CA ARG A 291 26.65 -11.43 9.14
C ARG A 291 25.85 -10.56 10.12
N ASN A 292 24.69 -10.07 9.70
CA ASN A 292 23.80 -9.31 10.57
C ASN A 292 23.26 -10.17 11.73
N THR A 293 22.90 -11.42 11.45
CA THR A 293 22.43 -12.40 12.44
C THR A 293 23.47 -12.60 13.54
N PHE A 294 24.71 -12.96 13.18
CA PHE A 294 25.79 -13.08 14.17
C PHE A 294 26.07 -11.76 14.91
N SER A 295 26.05 -10.63 14.20
CA SER A 295 26.26 -9.32 14.81
C SER A 295 25.23 -8.99 15.90
N ASN A 296 23.98 -9.43 15.72
CA ASN A 296 22.91 -9.24 16.71
C ASN A 296 23.19 -10.04 17.98
N TYR A 297 23.47 -11.33 17.87
CA TYR A 297 23.78 -12.16 19.03
C TYR A 297 25.06 -11.71 19.75
N ILE A 298 26.10 -11.30 19.02
CA ILE A 298 27.33 -10.75 19.61
C ILE A 298 27.02 -9.49 20.43
N LYS A 299 26.16 -8.61 19.92
CA LYS A 299 25.73 -7.42 20.65
C LYS A 299 24.87 -7.78 21.86
N GLU A 300 23.96 -8.74 21.71
CA GLU A 300 23.10 -9.21 22.79
C GLU A 300 23.96 -9.69 23.97
N PHE A 301 24.89 -10.63 23.76
CA PHE A 301 25.78 -11.12 24.82
C PHE A 301 26.66 -10.00 25.40
N LYS A 302 27.09 -9.03 24.58
CA LYS A 302 27.83 -7.86 25.06
C LYS A 302 26.99 -7.00 26.01
N MET A 303 25.71 -6.81 25.70
CA MET A 303 24.78 -6.03 26.53
C MET A 303 24.37 -6.78 27.78
N ASP A 304 24.04 -8.07 27.67
CA ASP A 304 23.69 -8.91 28.81
C ASP A 304 24.86 -8.95 29.82
N LYS A 305 26.11 -9.11 29.34
CA LYS A 305 27.32 -8.96 30.17
C LYS A 305 27.38 -7.62 30.91
N LYS A 306 26.98 -6.52 30.26
CA LYS A 306 27.02 -5.17 30.84
C LYS A 306 25.91 -5.00 31.89
N ILE A 307 24.73 -5.56 31.65
CA ILE A 307 23.62 -5.56 32.60
C ILE A 307 23.97 -6.37 33.85
N ASP A 308 24.51 -7.58 33.67
CA ASP A 308 24.95 -8.43 34.79
C ASP A 308 26.04 -7.74 35.63
N PHE A 309 26.92 -6.95 34.99
CA PHE A 309 27.90 -6.13 35.69
C PHE A 309 27.25 -5.05 36.56
N TYR A 310 26.21 -4.37 36.08
CA TYR A 310 25.49 -3.36 36.86
C TYR A 310 24.67 -3.99 38.00
N ASN A 311 23.95 -5.08 37.73
CA ASN A 311 23.23 -5.84 38.76
C ASN A 311 24.16 -6.29 39.88
N ARG A 312 25.39 -6.70 39.53
CA ARG A 312 26.41 -7.08 40.51
C ARG A 312 26.87 -5.89 41.37
N ILE A 313 27.00 -4.69 40.81
CA ILE A 313 27.38 -3.49 41.58
C ILE A 313 26.25 -3.05 42.53
N GLN A 314 25.00 -3.24 42.11
CA GLN A 314 23.81 -2.87 42.88
C GLN A 314 23.33 -3.98 43.84
N ALA A 315 24.02 -5.12 43.90
CA ALA A 315 23.61 -6.23 44.74
C ALA A 315 23.80 -5.92 46.23
N PHE A 316 22.73 -6.05 47.01
CA PHE A 316 22.76 -5.89 48.47
C PHE A 316 22.98 -7.22 49.23
N ASP A 317 22.80 -8.35 48.55
CA ASP A 317 23.03 -9.69 49.10
C ASP A 317 24.08 -10.48 48.31
N LEU A 318 24.79 -11.37 49.00
CA LEU A 318 25.90 -12.14 48.42
C LEU A 318 25.44 -13.15 47.37
N ASN A 319 24.21 -13.68 47.49
CA ASN A 319 23.71 -14.69 46.58
C ASN A 319 23.36 -14.08 45.21
N PHE A 320 22.70 -12.93 45.19
CA PHE A 320 22.41 -12.16 43.98
C PHE A 320 23.69 -11.59 43.34
N TYR A 321 24.66 -11.17 44.16
CA TYR A 321 25.99 -10.79 43.68
C TYR A 321 26.66 -11.97 42.94
N ALA A 322 26.71 -13.14 43.57
CA ALA A 322 27.32 -14.33 43.00
C ALA A 322 26.59 -14.81 41.73
N TYR A 323 25.26 -14.78 41.73
CA TYR A 323 24.43 -15.07 40.56
C TYR A 323 24.75 -14.15 39.37
N SER A 324 24.76 -12.83 39.61
CA SER A 324 25.07 -11.82 38.60
C SER A 324 26.51 -11.94 38.09
N LEU A 325 27.47 -12.25 38.98
CA LEU A 325 28.85 -12.54 38.59
C LEU A 325 28.96 -13.75 37.65
N LYS A 326 28.32 -14.87 38.02
CA LYS A 326 28.30 -16.11 37.21
C LYS A 326 27.72 -15.86 35.83
N LYS A 327 26.56 -15.20 35.73
CA LYS A 327 25.93 -14.84 34.46
C LYS A 327 26.79 -13.90 33.62
N GLY A 328 27.38 -12.88 34.24
CA GLY A 328 28.27 -11.94 33.55
C GLY A 328 29.51 -12.62 32.95
N LEU A 329 30.07 -13.63 33.63
CA LEU A 329 31.19 -14.42 33.10
C LEU A 329 30.76 -15.32 31.93
N LEU A 330 29.61 -16.00 32.04
CA LEU A 330 29.05 -16.79 30.95
C LEU A 330 28.78 -15.92 29.70
N ASN A 331 28.13 -14.77 29.87
CA ASN A 331 27.85 -13.85 28.77
C ASN A 331 29.13 -13.26 28.16
N LYS A 332 30.17 -13.02 28.96
CA LYS A 332 31.50 -12.64 28.45
C LYS A 332 32.11 -13.74 27.58
N PHE A 333 32.02 -14.99 28.01
CA PHE A 333 32.48 -16.15 27.25
C PHE A 333 31.70 -16.29 25.94
N LEU A 334 30.36 -16.30 25.99
CA LEU A 334 29.50 -16.40 24.80
C LEU A 334 29.75 -15.27 23.80
N TYR A 335 29.99 -14.04 24.28
CA TYR A 335 30.39 -12.92 23.42
C TYR A 335 31.68 -13.23 22.64
N GLN A 336 32.72 -13.76 23.30
CA GLN A 336 33.99 -14.08 22.67
C GLN A 336 33.87 -15.31 21.75
N TYR A 337 33.20 -16.36 22.22
CA TYR A 337 32.96 -17.60 21.49
C TYR A 337 32.19 -17.32 20.19
N THR A 338 31.07 -16.59 20.26
CA THR A 338 30.24 -16.24 19.09
C THR A 338 31.02 -15.38 18.09
N LYS A 339 31.84 -14.44 18.59
CA LYS A 339 32.71 -13.61 17.74
C LYS A 339 33.73 -14.47 16.98
N ASN A 340 34.29 -15.50 17.60
CA ASN A 340 35.24 -16.40 16.96
C ASN A 340 34.58 -17.28 15.89
N ILE A 341 33.48 -17.96 16.22
CA ILE A 341 32.79 -18.84 15.26
C ILE A 341 32.21 -18.07 14.05
N SER A 342 31.76 -16.83 14.26
CA SER A 342 31.18 -16.00 13.18
C SER A 342 32.16 -15.69 12.04
N ARG A 343 33.47 -15.78 12.29
CA ARG A 343 34.51 -15.59 11.26
C ARG A 343 34.55 -16.74 10.26
N ASN A 344 34.23 -17.95 10.72
CA ASN A 344 34.40 -19.18 9.95
C ASN A 344 33.07 -19.71 9.36
N LEU A 345 31.93 -19.20 9.83
CA LEU A 345 30.59 -19.68 9.46
C LEU A 345 29.81 -18.68 8.58
N GLY A 346 30.53 -17.90 7.76
CA GLY A 346 29.97 -16.81 6.97
C GLY A 346 29.08 -17.24 5.79
N ALA A 347 29.12 -18.50 5.38
CA ALA A 347 28.36 -19.02 4.25
C ALA A 347 27.03 -19.69 4.63
N LEU A 348 26.78 -19.93 5.93
CA LEU A 348 25.50 -20.44 6.40
C LEU A 348 24.33 -19.57 5.91
N ASP A 349 23.19 -20.20 5.67
CA ASP A 349 21.94 -19.42 5.57
C ASP A 349 21.54 -18.83 6.93
N TYR A 350 20.59 -17.90 6.90
CA TYR A 350 20.16 -17.20 8.10
C TYR A 350 19.42 -18.11 9.11
N GLN A 351 18.60 -19.06 8.66
CA GLN A 351 17.90 -20.05 9.49
C GLN A 351 18.89 -21.02 10.12
N GLN A 352 19.89 -21.48 9.37
CA GLN A 352 20.99 -22.29 9.88
C GLN A 352 21.76 -21.54 10.97
N ALA A 353 22.10 -20.27 10.72
CA ALA A 353 22.78 -19.43 11.70
C ALA A 353 21.91 -19.14 12.93
N GLN A 354 20.61 -18.91 12.76
CA GLN A 354 19.66 -18.73 13.85
C GLN A 354 19.58 -20.01 14.71
N ASN A 355 19.38 -21.17 14.09
CA ASN A 355 19.30 -22.47 14.76
C ASN A 355 20.60 -22.80 15.52
N LEU A 356 21.76 -22.51 14.92
CA LEU A 356 23.07 -22.59 15.61
C LEU A 356 23.07 -21.78 16.90
N MET A 357 22.62 -20.53 16.83
CA MET A 357 22.64 -19.62 17.97
C MET A 357 21.64 -20.01 19.07
N LEU A 358 20.46 -20.50 18.69
CA LEU A 358 19.47 -21.06 19.62
C LEU A 358 20.03 -22.28 20.36
N LYS A 359 20.63 -23.23 19.64
CA LYS A 359 21.28 -24.40 20.26
C LYS A 359 22.46 -24.01 21.15
N LEU A 360 23.23 -23.00 20.76
CA LEU A 360 24.33 -22.49 21.59
C LEU A 360 23.80 -21.89 22.89
N LYS A 361 22.74 -21.06 22.84
CA LYS A 361 22.09 -20.51 24.04
C LYS A 361 21.54 -21.62 24.94
N LYS A 362 20.85 -22.61 24.37
CA LYS A 362 20.34 -23.76 25.12
C LYS A 362 21.46 -24.54 25.81
N SER A 363 22.52 -24.86 25.08
CA SER A 363 23.67 -25.59 25.64
C SER A 363 24.38 -24.80 26.75
N ALA A 364 24.51 -23.49 26.58
CA ALA A 364 25.08 -22.60 27.60
C ALA A 364 24.21 -22.53 28.86
N PHE A 365 22.89 -22.52 28.69
CA PHE A 365 21.94 -22.56 29.78
C PHE A 365 22.00 -23.90 30.54
N ASP A 366 22.02 -25.02 29.83
CA ASP A 366 22.13 -26.36 30.43
C ASP A 366 23.46 -26.49 31.20
N PHE A 367 24.57 -26.02 30.63
CA PHE A 367 25.87 -26.00 31.30
C PHE A 367 25.86 -25.14 32.57
N TYR A 368 25.20 -23.97 32.52
CA TYR A 368 25.05 -23.11 33.68
C TYR A 368 24.36 -23.84 34.84
N ASN A 369 23.20 -24.44 34.60
CA ASN A 369 22.41 -25.12 35.64
C ASN A 369 23.14 -26.34 36.21
N GLN A 370 23.84 -27.10 35.36
CA GLN A 370 24.52 -28.32 35.78
C GLN A 370 25.81 -28.03 36.58
N LYS A 371 26.61 -27.05 36.15
CA LYS A 371 28.01 -26.88 36.60
C LYS A 371 28.28 -25.56 37.31
N ILE A 372 27.63 -24.46 36.91
CA ILE A 372 27.95 -23.10 37.41
C ILE A 372 27.01 -22.69 38.55
N GLU A 373 25.74 -23.03 38.47
CA GLU A 373 24.70 -22.60 39.41
C GLU A 373 25.01 -23.05 40.84
N LYS A 374 25.42 -24.31 41.01
CA LYS A 374 25.72 -24.94 42.30
C LYS A 374 26.97 -24.40 43.01
N LEU A 375 27.82 -23.62 42.33
CA LEU A 375 29.07 -23.11 42.92
C LEU A 375 28.78 -22.04 43.98
N THR A 376 29.28 -22.20 45.20
CA THR A 376 29.19 -21.17 46.24
C THR A 376 30.22 -20.06 46.02
N TYR A 377 29.98 -18.87 46.56
CA TYR A 377 30.89 -17.75 46.41
C TYR A 377 32.24 -18.01 47.11
N SER A 378 33.34 -17.74 46.41
CA SER A 378 34.71 -17.78 46.93
C SER A 378 35.58 -16.72 46.25
N LYS A 379 36.72 -16.34 46.84
CA LYS A 379 37.62 -15.30 46.27
C LYS A 379 38.12 -15.67 44.86
N ASP A 380 38.35 -16.96 44.58
CA ASP A 380 38.82 -17.44 43.28
C ASP A 380 37.69 -17.88 42.32
N ILE A 381 36.41 -17.71 42.68
CA ILE A 381 35.25 -18.15 41.88
C ILE A 381 35.33 -17.70 40.41
N LYS A 382 35.87 -16.51 40.16
CA LYS A 382 36.05 -15.97 38.81
C LYS A 382 37.02 -16.83 37.98
N LYS A 383 38.15 -17.24 38.56
CA LYS A 383 39.14 -18.11 37.89
C LYS A 383 38.54 -19.49 37.68
N VAL A 384 37.90 -20.04 38.70
CA VAL A 384 37.24 -21.36 38.63
C VAL A 384 36.22 -21.41 37.49
N ILE A 385 35.28 -20.46 37.43
CA ILE A 385 34.27 -20.42 36.37
C ILE A 385 34.91 -20.21 34.99
N THR A 386 35.91 -19.34 34.89
CA THR A 386 36.59 -19.09 33.60
C THR A 386 37.31 -20.34 33.11
N ASN A 387 37.95 -21.10 34.01
CA ASN A 387 38.59 -22.37 33.66
C ASN A 387 37.54 -23.41 33.24
N LEU A 388 36.47 -23.60 34.03
CA LEU A 388 35.37 -24.52 33.69
C LEU A 388 34.78 -24.22 32.31
N LEU A 389 34.53 -22.95 31.99
CA LEU A 389 34.01 -22.55 30.68
C LEU A 389 35.01 -22.84 29.54
N ASN A 390 36.31 -22.70 29.77
CA ASN A 390 37.31 -22.94 28.74
C ASN A 390 37.62 -24.44 28.54
N THR A 391 37.51 -25.26 29.60
CA THR A 391 37.90 -26.68 29.56
C THR A 391 36.72 -27.63 29.37
N GLU A 392 35.57 -27.36 29.99
CA GLU A 392 34.44 -28.29 30.02
C GLU A 392 33.27 -27.89 29.09
N PHE A 393 33.16 -26.63 28.67
CA PHE A 393 32.10 -26.23 27.75
C PHE A 393 32.40 -26.72 26.32
N ASN A 394 31.77 -27.83 25.93
CA ASN A 394 31.94 -28.40 24.59
C ASN A 394 30.64 -28.30 23.76
N PHE A 395 30.61 -27.35 22.82
CA PHE A 395 29.51 -27.20 21.87
C PHE A 395 29.90 -27.75 20.49
N LYS A 396 29.16 -28.75 20.00
CA LYS A 396 29.44 -29.44 18.73
C LYS A 396 29.17 -28.55 17.52
N LEU A 397 30.24 -28.05 16.90
CA LEU A 397 30.18 -27.22 15.69
C LEU A 397 30.25 -28.02 14.38
N ASP A 398 30.60 -29.30 14.41
CA ASP A 398 30.90 -30.12 13.22
C ASP A 398 29.80 -30.12 12.17
N LYS A 399 28.54 -30.16 12.63
CA LYS A 399 27.38 -30.07 11.72
C LYS A 399 27.39 -28.76 10.93
N TYR A 400 27.64 -27.65 11.59
CA TYR A 400 27.56 -26.32 10.97
C TYR A 400 28.81 -25.97 10.17
N THR A 401 29.98 -26.48 10.55
CA THR A 401 31.19 -26.36 9.72
C THR A 401 31.04 -27.14 8.41
N ARG A 402 30.48 -28.37 8.46
CA ARG A 402 30.12 -29.14 7.26
C ARG A 402 29.10 -28.42 6.40
N LEU A 403 27.99 -27.95 6.96
CA LEU A 403 26.99 -27.17 6.22
C LEU A 403 27.60 -25.94 5.54
N ASN A 404 28.44 -25.19 6.25
CA ASN A 404 29.13 -24.03 5.69
C ASN A 404 30.07 -24.41 4.53
N ALA A 405 30.78 -25.54 4.63
CA ALA A 405 31.62 -26.05 3.54
C ALA A 405 30.77 -26.45 2.33
N THR A 406 29.68 -27.21 2.53
CA THR A 406 28.74 -27.60 1.47
C THR A 406 28.16 -26.39 0.74
N GLU A 407 27.83 -25.31 1.45
CA GLU A 407 27.31 -24.08 0.84
C GLU A 407 28.37 -23.35 0.00
N LEU A 408 29.62 -23.33 0.45
CA LEU A 408 30.73 -22.77 -0.32
C LEU A 408 31.04 -23.61 -1.55
N GLU A 409 31.02 -24.94 -1.43
CA GLU A 409 31.17 -25.88 -2.54
C GLU A 409 30.04 -25.71 -3.55
N HIS A 410 28.78 -25.66 -3.10
CA HIS A 410 27.63 -25.40 -3.96
C HIS A 410 27.79 -24.08 -4.72
N LYS A 411 28.15 -22.99 -4.02
CA LYS A 411 28.41 -21.69 -4.67
C LYS A 411 29.51 -21.79 -5.71
N ASN A 412 30.64 -22.41 -5.38
CA ASN A 412 31.78 -22.54 -6.30
C ASN A 412 31.43 -23.43 -7.49
N LYS A 413 30.68 -24.52 -7.29
CA LYS A 413 30.17 -25.41 -8.33
C LYS A 413 29.24 -24.66 -9.28
N VAL A 414 28.25 -23.93 -8.75
CA VAL A 414 27.32 -23.12 -9.55
C VAL A 414 28.06 -22.03 -10.33
N LEU A 415 29.02 -21.34 -9.71
CA LEU A 415 29.83 -20.34 -10.42
C LEU A 415 30.69 -20.97 -11.52
N SER A 416 31.32 -22.12 -11.25
CA SER A 416 32.12 -22.85 -12.22
C SER A 416 31.27 -23.37 -13.37
N ASP A 417 30.06 -23.85 -13.08
CA ASP A 417 29.11 -24.35 -14.07
C ASP A 417 28.65 -23.21 -15.01
N TYR A 418 28.17 -22.10 -14.44
CA TYR A 418 27.86 -20.91 -15.24
C TYR A 418 29.05 -20.45 -16.09
N GLN A 419 30.27 -20.46 -15.52
CA GLN A 419 31.45 -20.00 -16.22
C GLN A 419 31.91 -20.98 -17.30
N SER A 420 31.79 -22.28 -17.08
CA SER A 420 32.04 -23.33 -18.07
C SER A 420 31.04 -23.24 -19.22
N GLN A 421 29.74 -23.10 -18.92
CA GLN A 421 28.70 -22.90 -19.92
C GLN A 421 28.94 -21.62 -20.72
N ILE A 422 29.26 -20.50 -20.06
CA ILE A 422 29.61 -19.23 -20.72
C ILE A 422 30.81 -19.44 -21.66
N ASN A 423 31.90 -20.04 -21.19
CA ASN A 423 33.09 -20.26 -22.01
C ASN A 423 32.81 -21.19 -23.19
N HIS A 424 32.02 -22.25 -22.98
CA HIS A 424 31.62 -23.19 -24.03
C HIS A 424 30.79 -22.47 -25.11
N LEU A 425 29.79 -21.68 -24.71
CA LEU A 425 28.98 -20.89 -25.63
C LEU A 425 29.83 -19.83 -26.35
N GLU A 426 30.73 -19.12 -25.66
CA GLU A 426 31.66 -18.16 -26.27
C GLU A 426 32.61 -18.84 -27.27
N THR A 427 33.01 -20.09 -27.02
CA THR A 427 33.83 -20.89 -27.94
C THR A 427 33.04 -21.31 -29.17
N ILE A 428 31.79 -21.77 -29.01
CA ILE A 428 30.88 -22.06 -30.13
C ILE A 428 30.71 -20.81 -31.01
N ILE A 429 30.45 -19.66 -30.38
CA ILE A 429 30.29 -18.38 -31.09
C ILE A 429 31.55 -17.98 -31.86
N LYS A 430 32.74 -18.25 -31.31
CA LYS A 430 34.02 -17.88 -31.92
C LYS A 430 34.46 -18.83 -33.05
N ASN A 431 34.21 -20.12 -32.89
CA ASN A 431 34.71 -21.14 -33.82
C ASN A 431 33.74 -21.44 -34.98
N GLU A 432 32.43 -21.25 -34.77
CA GLU A 432 31.43 -21.50 -35.81
C GLU A 432 30.99 -20.20 -36.50
N THR A 433 31.83 -19.73 -37.41
CA THR A 433 31.60 -18.50 -38.18
C THR A 433 30.93 -18.74 -39.53
N GLN A 434 30.73 -20.01 -39.91
CA GLN A 434 30.06 -20.34 -41.17
C GLN A 434 28.58 -19.95 -41.12
N PRO A 435 28.09 -19.13 -42.07
CA PRO A 435 26.68 -18.77 -42.15
C PRO A 435 25.81 -20.01 -42.31
N ALA A 436 24.84 -20.21 -41.42
CA ALA A 436 23.92 -21.35 -41.51
C ALA A 436 22.79 -21.12 -42.53
N LYS A 437 22.65 -19.88 -43.01
CA LYS A 437 21.63 -19.46 -43.99
C LYS A 437 22.31 -18.71 -45.11
N THR A 438 21.89 -18.98 -46.34
CA THR A 438 22.42 -18.34 -47.55
C THR A 438 21.64 -17.06 -47.90
N GLN A 439 22.15 -16.27 -48.84
CA GLN A 439 21.42 -15.13 -49.41
C GLN A 439 20.06 -15.56 -50.00
N SER A 440 19.95 -16.79 -50.51
CA SER A 440 18.72 -17.38 -51.04
C SER A 440 17.71 -17.70 -49.93
N ASP A 441 18.17 -18.25 -48.80
CA ASP A 441 17.31 -18.46 -47.63
C ASP A 441 16.80 -17.15 -47.04
N LEU A 442 17.62 -16.09 -47.07
CA LEU A 442 17.17 -14.76 -46.70
C LEU A 442 16.07 -14.28 -47.64
N ALA A 443 16.20 -14.52 -48.95
CA ALA A 443 15.17 -14.16 -49.93
C ALA A 443 13.87 -14.94 -49.66
N LEU A 444 13.94 -16.24 -49.35
CA LEU A 444 12.80 -17.08 -48.98
C LEU A 444 12.14 -16.65 -47.65
N ALA A 445 12.94 -16.36 -46.62
CA ALA A 445 12.42 -15.83 -45.35
C ALA A 445 11.83 -14.43 -45.50
N GLN A 446 12.42 -13.61 -46.39
CA GLN A 446 11.89 -12.31 -46.76
C GLN A 446 10.60 -12.44 -47.56
N GLU A 447 10.48 -13.43 -48.45
CA GLU A 447 9.26 -13.73 -49.20
C GLU A 447 8.16 -14.26 -48.28
N LYS A 448 8.45 -15.24 -47.41
CA LYS A 448 7.51 -15.70 -46.36
C LYS A 448 7.08 -14.57 -45.45
N TYR A 449 8.01 -13.71 -45.03
CA TYR A 449 7.67 -12.51 -44.28
C TYR A 449 6.79 -11.56 -45.09
N ASN A 450 7.07 -11.36 -46.38
CA ASN A 450 6.25 -10.50 -47.24
C ASN A 450 4.85 -11.11 -47.50
N GLN A 451 4.73 -12.43 -47.62
CA GLN A 451 3.46 -13.16 -47.78
C GLN A 451 2.65 -13.15 -46.48
N ALA A 452 3.27 -13.46 -45.34
CA ALA A 452 2.65 -13.34 -44.03
C ALA A 452 2.28 -11.88 -43.73
N GLN A 453 3.10 -10.92 -44.17
CA GLN A 453 2.81 -9.49 -44.09
C GLN A 453 1.63 -9.13 -45.00
N ALA A 454 1.52 -9.68 -46.21
CA ALA A 454 0.40 -9.43 -47.11
C ALA A 454 -0.92 -10.05 -46.60
N LYS A 455 -0.89 -11.30 -46.11
CA LYS A 455 -2.04 -11.99 -45.51
C LYS A 455 -2.49 -11.30 -44.21
N SER A 456 -1.53 -10.99 -43.33
CA SER A 456 -1.79 -10.20 -42.13
C SER A 456 -2.31 -8.81 -42.50
N GLN A 457 -1.81 -8.16 -43.56
CA GLN A 457 -2.33 -6.89 -44.06
C GLN A 457 -3.75 -7.03 -44.64
N GLU A 458 -4.11 -8.16 -45.25
CA GLU A 458 -5.46 -8.41 -45.77
C GLU A 458 -6.47 -8.67 -44.64
N GLU A 459 -6.11 -9.50 -43.66
CA GLU A 459 -6.91 -9.75 -42.45
C GLU A 459 -7.02 -8.51 -41.59
N LEU A 460 -5.89 -7.80 -41.39
CA LEU A 460 -5.86 -6.49 -40.77
C LEU A 460 -6.69 -5.50 -41.57
N ALA A 461 -6.71 -5.54 -42.91
CA ALA A 461 -7.56 -4.67 -43.72
C ALA A 461 -9.05 -4.97 -43.51
N LYS A 462 -9.46 -6.25 -43.47
CA LYS A 462 -10.85 -6.66 -43.16
C LYS A 462 -11.25 -6.27 -41.73
N PHE A 463 -10.35 -6.45 -40.77
CA PHE A 463 -10.55 -6.03 -39.38
C PHE A 463 -10.62 -4.50 -39.27
N ILE A 464 -9.69 -3.78 -39.90
CA ILE A 464 -9.66 -2.33 -39.99
C ILE A 464 -10.93 -1.82 -40.67
N GLU A 465 -11.42 -2.45 -41.74
CA GLU A 465 -12.65 -2.05 -42.43
C GLU A 465 -13.86 -2.16 -41.48
N LYS A 466 -14.01 -3.30 -40.81
CA LYS A 466 -15.06 -3.52 -39.78
C LYS A 466 -14.94 -2.51 -38.62
N GLU A 467 -13.74 -2.30 -38.09
CA GLU A 467 -13.50 -1.36 -36.99
C GLU A 467 -13.67 0.10 -37.43
N ILE A 468 -13.27 0.46 -38.65
CA ILE A 468 -13.47 1.79 -39.23
C ILE A 468 -14.95 2.08 -39.40
N ASP A 469 -15.74 1.11 -39.88
CA ASP A 469 -17.20 1.27 -40.00
C ASP A 469 -17.82 1.50 -38.63
N GLN A 470 -17.45 0.71 -37.61
CA GLN A 470 -17.91 0.91 -36.24
C GLN A 470 -17.45 2.26 -35.66
N ILE A 471 -16.21 2.65 -35.89
CA ILE A 471 -15.64 3.94 -35.47
C ILE A 471 -16.35 5.10 -36.18
N TYR A 472 -16.74 4.93 -37.45
CA TYR A 472 -17.49 5.91 -38.23
C TYR A 472 -18.90 6.07 -37.68
N GLN A 473 -19.61 4.97 -37.41
CA GLN A 473 -20.91 5.03 -36.75
C GLN A 473 -20.82 5.73 -35.39
N LEU A 474 -19.84 5.37 -34.56
CA LEU A 474 -19.59 6.08 -33.30
C LEU A 474 -19.30 7.57 -33.52
N HIS A 475 -18.62 7.95 -34.61
CA HIS A 475 -18.37 9.35 -34.90
C HIS A 475 -19.66 10.12 -35.26
N VAL A 476 -20.55 9.48 -36.02
CA VAL A 476 -21.89 10.03 -36.33
C VAL A 476 -22.68 10.19 -35.04
N ASP A 477 -22.78 9.15 -34.21
CA ASP A 477 -23.49 9.18 -32.93
C ASP A 477 -22.94 10.25 -31.99
N ILE A 478 -21.61 10.38 -31.90
CA ILE A 478 -20.95 11.41 -31.10
C ILE A 478 -21.31 12.80 -31.61
N SER A 479 -21.30 13.01 -32.93
CA SER A 479 -21.63 14.31 -33.54
C SER A 479 -23.08 14.71 -33.25
N GLU A 480 -24.01 13.76 -33.31
CA GLU A 480 -25.41 13.98 -32.97
C GLU A 480 -25.60 14.30 -31.48
N ASN A 481 -24.99 13.51 -30.59
CA ASN A 481 -25.03 13.75 -29.15
C ASN A 481 -24.32 15.06 -28.74
N GLU A 482 -23.26 15.46 -29.44
CA GLU A 482 -22.59 16.76 -29.24
C GLU A 482 -23.52 17.92 -29.62
N LYS A 483 -24.30 17.81 -30.70
CA LYS A 483 -25.30 18.83 -31.06
C LYS A 483 -26.39 18.96 -29.99
N GLN A 484 -26.93 17.82 -29.53
CA GLN A 484 -27.91 17.80 -28.45
C GLN A 484 -27.33 18.43 -27.17
N TYR A 485 -26.11 18.07 -26.80
CA TYR A 485 -25.42 18.66 -25.65
C TYR A 485 -25.26 20.19 -25.77
N GLN A 486 -24.89 20.72 -26.94
CA GLN A 486 -24.80 22.17 -27.13
C GLN A 486 -26.16 22.87 -27.00
N SER A 487 -27.23 22.25 -27.52
CA SER A 487 -28.59 22.76 -27.35
C SER A 487 -29.01 22.78 -25.88
N LEU A 488 -28.79 21.69 -25.15
CA LEU A 488 -29.08 21.60 -23.71
C LEU A 488 -28.25 22.58 -22.88
N LYS A 489 -27.00 22.84 -23.27
CA LYS A 489 -26.14 23.83 -22.62
C LYS A 489 -26.64 25.27 -22.84
N ALA A 490 -27.22 25.56 -24.00
CA ALA A 490 -27.90 26.84 -24.24
C ALA A 490 -29.12 26.97 -23.32
N MET A 491 -29.96 25.93 -23.22
CA MET A 491 -31.11 25.90 -22.29
C MET A 491 -30.68 26.03 -20.83
N GLN A 492 -29.57 25.40 -20.43
CA GLN A 492 -28.98 25.57 -19.10
C GLN A 492 -28.66 27.04 -18.81
N SER A 493 -28.08 27.74 -19.79
CA SER A 493 -27.70 29.15 -19.63
C SER A 493 -28.94 30.05 -19.48
N GLU A 494 -30.01 29.76 -20.21
CA GLU A 494 -31.30 30.44 -20.07
C GLU A 494 -31.94 30.17 -18.69
N THR A 495 -31.96 28.91 -18.26
CA THR A 495 -32.53 28.49 -16.97
C THR A 495 -31.75 29.09 -15.79
N ASP A 496 -30.42 29.15 -15.89
CA ASP A 496 -29.56 29.81 -14.90
C ASP A 496 -29.84 31.33 -14.81
N ALA A 497 -30.15 31.97 -15.94
CA ALA A 497 -30.54 33.38 -15.96
C ALA A 497 -31.92 33.60 -15.31
N LEU A 498 -32.90 32.74 -15.59
CA LEU A 498 -34.21 32.76 -14.94
C LEU A 498 -34.12 32.57 -13.43
N PHE A 499 -33.30 31.61 -12.98
CA PHE A 499 -33.02 31.41 -11.55
C PHE A 499 -32.50 32.69 -10.90
N LYS A 500 -31.56 33.38 -11.56
CA LYS A 500 -30.99 34.64 -11.05
C LYS A 500 -32.06 35.73 -10.95
N VAL A 501 -32.89 35.89 -11.99
CA VAL A 501 -33.99 36.87 -11.99
C VAL A 501 -34.97 36.59 -10.85
N ASN A 502 -35.38 35.34 -10.65
CA ASN A 502 -36.33 34.96 -9.59
C ASN A 502 -35.73 35.12 -8.20
N SER A 503 -34.45 34.76 -8.03
CA SER A 503 -33.69 35.02 -6.80
C SER A 503 -33.65 36.52 -6.50
N ASP A 504 -33.35 37.37 -7.48
CA ASP A 504 -33.30 38.82 -7.32
C ASP A 504 -34.69 39.40 -6.97
N LYS A 505 -35.76 38.91 -7.61
CA LYS A 505 -37.15 39.26 -7.26
C LYS A 505 -37.49 38.88 -5.81
N PHE A 506 -37.18 37.66 -5.39
CA PHE A 506 -37.43 37.18 -4.02
C PHE A 506 -36.70 38.04 -2.98
N PHE A 507 -35.42 38.34 -3.20
CA PHE A 507 -34.66 39.21 -2.29
C PHE A 507 -35.13 40.67 -2.33
N ALA A 508 -35.64 41.17 -3.46
CA ALA A 508 -36.26 42.49 -3.53
C ALA A 508 -37.53 42.57 -2.67
N THR A 509 -38.39 41.55 -2.70
CA THR A 509 -39.58 41.46 -1.83
C THR A 509 -39.20 41.41 -0.36
N LEU A 510 -38.25 40.53 0.02
CA LEU A 510 -37.74 40.45 1.40
C LEU A 510 -37.14 41.78 1.88
N LYS A 511 -36.44 42.50 0.99
CA LYS A 511 -35.85 43.80 1.30
C LYS A 511 -36.94 44.86 1.49
N ALA A 512 -38.00 44.85 0.69
CA ALA A 512 -39.14 45.74 0.85
C ALA A 512 -39.87 45.50 2.19
N ASP A 513 -40.11 44.24 2.57
CA ASP A 513 -40.69 43.87 3.86
C ASP A 513 -39.81 44.31 5.03
N TYR A 514 -38.49 44.12 4.89
CA TYR A 514 -37.50 44.57 5.87
C TYR A 514 -37.51 46.10 6.02
N GLU A 515 -37.56 46.84 4.92
CA GLU A 515 -37.61 48.31 4.92
C GLU A 515 -38.93 48.84 5.50
N LYS A 516 -40.06 48.15 5.26
CA LYS A 516 -41.36 48.46 5.86
C LYS A 516 -41.32 48.31 7.38
N LEU A 517 -40.85 47.16 7.88
CA LEU A 517 -40.70 46.91 9.31
C LEU A 517 -39.72 47.89 9.99
N LEU A 518 -38.66 48.30 9.29
CA LEU A 518 -37.73 49.33 9.77
C LEU A 518 -38.37 50.72 9.88
N LYS A 519 -39.26 51.09 8.95
CA LYS A 519 -40.00 52.36 9.02
C LYS A 519 -40.99 52.35 10.19
N GLU A 520 -41.74 51.26 10.36
CA GLU A 520 -42.65 51.06 11.50
C GLU A 520 -41.88 51.09 12.83
N GLN A 521 -40.71 50.44 12.90
CA GLN A 521 -39.85 50.48 14.08
C GLN A 521 -39.38 51.90 14.45
N LYS A 522 -39.09 52.75 13.46
CA LYS A 522 -38.61 54.12 13.66
C LYS A 522 -39.71 55.08 14.14
N GLN A 523 -40.98 54.77 13.86
CA GLN A 523 -42.13 55.57 14.30
C GLN A 523 -42.54 55.27 15.75
N LEU A 524 -42.06 54.16 16.32
CA LEU A 524 -42.37 53.73 17.68
C LEU A 524 -41.36 54.22 18.72
N THR A 525 -41.83 54.51 19.93
CA THR A 525 -40.98 54.86 21.07
C THR A 525 -40.08 53.68 21.46
N LYS A 526 -38.78 53.96 21.55
CA LYS A 526 -37.75 52.96 21.82
C LYS A 526 -38.03 52.23 23.14
N LYS A 527 -38.08 50.89 23.11
CA LYS A 527 -38.40 49.98 24.23
C LYS A 527 -39.88 49.90 24.65
N SER A 528 -40.83 50.43 23.87
CA SER A 528 -42.25 50.07 24.08
C SER A 528 -42.48 48.57 23.80
N PRO A 529 -43.53 47.94 24.35
CA PRO A 529 -43.87 46.54 24.07
C PRO A 529 -43.98 46.24 22.57
N GLU A 530 -44.61 47.15 21.82
CA GLU A 530 -44.76 47.08 20.36
C GLU A 530 -43.41 47.22 19.63
N TRP A 531 -42.53 48.11 20.11
CA TRP A 531 -41.17 48.27 19.57
C TRP A 531 -40.34 46.99 19.75
N VAL A 532 -40.45 46.31 20.90
CA VAL A 532 -39.74 45.04 21.16
C VAL A 532 -40.21 43.94 20.21
N GLN A 533 -41.52 43.85 19.96
CA GLN A 533 -42.10 42.86 19.05
C GLN A 533 -41.65 43.09 17.59
N ILE A 534 -41.68 44.33 17.11
CA ILE A 534 -41.22 44.68 15.75
C ILE A 534 -39.70 44.52 15.62
N ASN A 535 -38.92 44.93 16.63
CA ASN A 535 -37.46 44.73 16.63
C ASN A 535 -37.07 43.24 16.57
N LYS A 536 -37.85 42.35 17.20
CA LYS A 536 -37.64 40.90 17.09
C LYS A 536 -37.85 40.42 15.64
N LYS A 537 -38.95 40.82 15.01
CA LYS A 537 -39.25 40.50 13.60
C LYS A 537 -38.19 41.05 12.63
N VAL A 538 -37.72 42.29 12.83
CA VAL A 538 -36.64 42.90 12.04
C VAL A 538 -35.34 42.07 12.15
N ASN A 539 -34.97 41.64 13.36
CA ASN A 539 -33.78 40.83 13.58
C ASN A 539 -33.90 39.40 13.02
N GLU A 540 -35.09 38.79 13.11
CA GLU A 540 -35.38 37.49 12.50
C GLU A 540 -35.26 37.55 10.98
N LEU A 541 -35.90 38.54 10.35
CA LEU A 541 -35.83 38.73 8.90
C LEU A 541 -34.40 39.01 8.42
N LYS A 542 -33.64 39.84 9.15
CA LYS A 542 -32.20 40.09 8.87
C LYS A 542 -31.38 38.81 8.93
N LYS A 543 -31.61 37.94 9.91
CA LYS A 543 -30.94 36.63 10.03
C LYS A 543 -31.33 35.71 8.88
N LEU A 544 -32.62 35.63 8.53
CA LEU A 544 -33.12 34.80 7.43
C LEU A 544 -32.50 35.20 6.08
N ILE A 545 -32.46 36.50 5.78
CA ILE A 545 -31.81 37.02 4.56
C ILE A 545 -30.34 36.57 4.50
N ALA A 546 -29.61 36.68 5.60
CA ALA A 546 -28.20 36.24 5.66
C ALA A 546 -28.05 34.72 5.46
N ILE A 547 -28.94 33.92 6.04
CA ILE A 547 -28.96 32.46 5.89
C ILE A 547 -29.22 32.07 4.43
N TYR A 548 -30.23 32.67 3.77
CA TYR A 548 -30.56 32.36 2.38
C TYR A 548 -29.45 32.76 1.40
N HIS A 549 -28.84 33.94 1.57
CA HIS A 549 -27.65 34.32 0.80
C HIS A 549 -26.50 33.33 1.01
N SER A 550 -26.26 32.88 2.24
CA SER A 550 -25.23 31.88 2.54
C SER A 550 -25.53 30.52 1.90
N LYS A 551 -26.78 30.04 1.96
CA LYS A 551 -27.23 28.79 1.32
C LYS A 551 -26.99 28.82 -0.20
N ILE A 552 -27.42 29.88 -0.89
CA ILE A 552 -27.21 30.03 -2.34
C ILE A 552 -25.71 30.09 -2.66
N LYS A 553 -24.95 30.92 -1.94
CA LYS A 553 -23.49 31.07 -2.15
C LYS A 553 -22.75 29.73 -1.98
N ASN A 554 -23.05 28.97 -0.94
CA ASN A 554 -22.43 27.67 -0.69
C ASN A 554 -22.75 26.66 -1.81
N LYS A 555 -23.99 26.66 -2.29
CA LYS A 555 -24.44 25.78 -3.38
C LYS A 555 -23.76 26.17 -4.71
N LEU A 556 -23.67 27.45 -5.04
CA LEU A 556 -22.97 27.96 -6.23
C LEU A 556 -21.46 27.63 -6.19
N ASN A 557 -20.81 27.79 -5.04
CA ASN A 557 -19.41 27.39 -4.86
C ASN A 557 -19.22 25.88 -5.09
N THR A 558 -20.16 25.06 -4.61
CA THR A 558 -20.14 23.61 -4.82
C THR A 558 -20.29 23.28 -6.31
N LEU A 559 -21.23 23.91 -7.03
CA LEU A 559 -21.39 23.75 -8.48
C LEU A 559 -20.14 24.21 -9.27
N GLN A 560 -19.48 25.29 -8.83
CA GLN A 560 -18.24 25.74 -9.43
C GLN A 560 -17.11 24.71 -9.26
N SER A 561 -17.08 24.00 -8.12
CA SER A 561 -16.10 22.96 -7.86
C SER A 561 -16.24 21.77 -8.82
N PHE A 562 -17.47 21.36 -9.16
CA PHE A 562 -17.71 20.33 -10.18
C PHE A 562 -17.22 20.74 -11.57
N LYS A 563 -17.44 22.00 -11.97
CA LYS A 563 -16.90 22.52 -13.25
C LYS A 563 -15.38 22.43 -13.31
N ILE A 564 -14.70 22.72 -12.20
CA ILE A 564 -13.24 22.58 -12.08
C ILE A 564 -12.83 21.11 -12.16
N GLU A 565 -13.57 20.23 -11.48
CA GLU A 565 -13.33 18.79 -11.46
C GLU A 565 -13.46 18.15 -12.85
N VAL A 566 -14.54 18.45 -13.58
CA VAL A 566 -14.73 18.03 -14.98
C VAL A 566 -13.56 18.50 -15.87
N LYS A 567 -13.09 19.74 -15.68
CA LYS A 567 -11.92 20.26 -16.42
C LYS A 567 -10.64 19.46 -16.12
N TYR A 568 -10.43 19.03 -14.88
CA TYR A 568 -9.29 18.18 -14.53
C TYR A 568 -9.45 16.75 -15.02
N LEU A 569 -10.65 16.17 -14.94
CA LEU A 569 -10.97 14.87 -15.52
C LEU A 569 -10.71 14.84 -17.02
N GLN A 570 -11.05 15.90 -17.74
CA GLN A 570 -10.73 16.00 -19.17
C GLN A 570 -9.21 16.00 -19.42
N LYS A 571 -8.41 16.61 -18.55
CA LYS A 571 -6.93 16.53 -18.64
C LYS A 571 -6.43 15.11 -18.38
N ASP A 572 -7.06 14.39 -17.45
CA ASP A 572 -6.74 13.00 -17.14
C ASP A 572 -7.11 12.08 -18.32
N ILE A 573 -8.30 12.22 -18.89
CA ILE A 573 -8.74 11.53 -20.12
C ILE A 573 -7.75 11.79 -21.26
N ASN A 574 -7.31 13.05 -21.45
CA ASN A 574 -6.29 13.36 -22.45
C ASN A 574 -4.94 12.66 -22.17
N ALA A 575 -4.54 12.53 -20.91
CA ALA A 575 -3.34 11.78 -20.54
C ALA A 575 -3.49 10.28 -20.82
N ILE A 576 -4.68 9.72 -20.62
CA ILE A 576 -4.98 8.32 -20.97
C ILE A 576 -5.01 8.14 -22.48
N CYS A 577 -5.65 9.02 -23.23
CA CYS A 577 -5.61 8.99 -24.69
C CYS A 577 -4.17 9.00 -25.20
N LEU A 578 -3.29 9.81 -24.60
CA LEU A 578 -1.86 9.77 -24.91
C LEU A 578 -1.20 8.43 -24.56
N LEU A 579 -1.55 7.80 -23.42
CA LEU A 579 -1.11 6.45 -23.07
C LEU A 579 -1.58 5.41 -24.10
N LEU A 580 -2.82 5.52 -24.58
CA LEU A 580 -3.37 4.69 -25.65
C LEU A 580 -2.78 5.00 -27.03
N GLY A 581 -1.99 6.07 -27.14
CA GLY A 581 -1.39 6.50 -28.39
C GLY A 581 -2.30 7.29 -29.32
N LEU A 582 -3.40 7.80 -28.80
CA LEU A 582 -4.37 8.64 -29.49
C LEU A 582 -3.94 10.11 -29.35
N ASN A 583 -3.63 10.76 -30.46
CA ASN A 583 -3.35 12.21 -30.46
C ASN A 583 -4.68 12.97 -30.49
N ASN A 584 -4.86 13.93 -29.57
CA ASN A 584 -6.05 14.77 -29.49
C ASN A 584 -6.35 15.48 -30.83
N ASP A 585 -7.42 15.03 -31.52
CA ASP A 585 -8.46 15.78 -32.24
C ASP A 585 -8.11 17.04 -33.07
N LYS A 586 -6.88 17.16 -33.58
CA LYS A 586 -6.60 18.02 -34.76
C LYS A 586 -6.39 17.23 -36.05
N ALA A 587 -5.98 15.97 -35.98
CA ALA A 587 -5.79 15.11 -37.16
C ALA A 587 -7.11 14.69 -37.81
N LEU A 588 -8.22 14.61 -37.07
CA LEU A 588 -9.52 14.21 -37.61
C LEU A 588 -10.27 15.32 -38.35
N LYS A 589 -10.07 16.61 -37.99
CA LYS A 589 -10.61 17.74 -38.76
C LYS A 589 -9.84 18.00 -40.06
N GLN A 590 -8.67 17.40 -40.23
CA GLN A 590 -7.79 17.56 -41.39
C GLN A 590 -7.52 16.27 -42.15
N ASN A 591 -8.21 15.17 -41.84
CA ASN A 591 -8.08 13.96 -42.65
C ASN A 591 -8.83 14.16 -43.97
N SER A 592 -8.13 14.79 -44.91
CA SER A 592 -8.36 14.69 -46.35
C SER A 592 -8.54 13.23 -46.77
N LEU A 593 -7.97 12.28 -46.02
CA LEU A 593 -8.18 10.83 -46.10
C LEU A 593 -9.64 10.38 -45.89
N ILE A 594 -10.40 10.95 -44.95
CA ILE A 594 -11.81 10.55 -44.72
C ILE A 594 -12.71 11.09 -45.83
N ASN A 595 -12.43 12.30 -46.34
CA ASN A 595 -13.11 12.85 -47.51
C ASN A 595 -12.67 12.16 -48.82
N LYS A 596 -11.39 11.76 -48.93
CA LYS A 596 -10.85 10.91 -50.01
C LYS A 596 -11.48 9.53 -49.98
N VAL A 597 -11.66 8.92 -48.80
CA VAL A 597 -12.32 7.63 -48.62
C VAL A 597 -13.82 7.75 -48.92
N LYS A 598 -14.52 8.82 -48.53
CA LYS A 598 -15.89 9.09 -48.98
C LYS A 598 -16.01 9.27 -50.50
N THR A 599 -15.04 9.94 -51.14
CA THR A 599 -15.00 10.08 -52.61
C THR A 599 -14.49 8.85 -53.33
N LEU A 600 -13.75 7.96 -52.66
CA LEU A 600 -13.32 6.66 -53.17
C LEU A 600 -14.44 5.64 -53.03
N ILE A 601 -15.13 5.56 -51.90
CA ILE A 601 -16.30 4.70 -51.68
C ILE A 601 -17.43 5.04 -52.67
N SER A 602 -17.66 6.32 -52.97
CA SER A 602 -18.63 6.73 -53.99
C SER A 602 -18.16 6.49 -55.44
N LYS A 603 -16.86 6.36 -55.67
CA LYS A 603 -16.28 5.98 -56.97
C LYS A 603 -16.17 4.46 -57.17
N VAL A 604 -15.97 3.71 -56.08
CA VAL A 604 -15.82 2.24 -56.06
C VAL A 604 -17.14 1.54 -56.32
N THR A 605 -18.28 2.17 -56.03
CA THR A 605 -19.62 1.66 -56.40
C THR A 605 -19.89 1.61 -57.92
N LYS A 606 -18.98 2.09 -58.79
CA LYS A 606 -19.24 2.14 -60.24
C LYS A 606 -18.15 1.62 -61.20
N LYS A 607 -17.00 1.10 -60.76
CA LYS A 607 -16.06 0.46 -61.71
C LYS A 607 -14.99 -0.43 -61.06
N ASP A 608 -14.93 -1.65 -61.57
CA ASP A 608 -13.85 -2.65 -61.56
C ASP A 608 -12.75 -2.56 -60.50
N LEU A 609 -12.75 -3.60 -59.66
CA LEU A 609 -11.63 -4.00 -58.81
C LEU A 609 -10.41 -4.36 -59.68
N THR A 610 -9.29 -3.65 -59.51
CA THR A 610 -7.90 -4.19 -59.51
C THR A 610 -6.78 -3.13 -59.52
N LYS A 611 -7.03 -1.81 -59.57
CA LYS A 611 -5.95 -0.81 -59.52
C LYS A 611 -6.33 0.42 -58.69
N SER A 612 -6.07 0.42 -57.38
CA SER A 612 -6.01 1.68 -56.60
C SER A 612 -5.38 1.57 -55.20
N VAL A 613 -5.12 0.38 -54.65
CA VAL A 613 -4.63 0.25 -53.26
C VAL A 613 -3.11 0.48 -53.13
N ALA A 614 -2.35 0.29 -54.22
CA ALA A 614 -0.88 0.43 -54.22
C ALA A 614 -0.38 1.89 -54.08
N ASP A 615 -1.20 2.89 -54.41
CA ASP A 615 -0.76 4.30 -54.42
C ASP A 615 -1.01 5.04 -53.10
N LEU A 616 -1.96 4.60 -52.27
CA LEU A 616 -2.18 5.18 -50.94
C LEU A 616 -1.09 4.80 -49.93
N THR A 617 -0.46 3.63 -50.11
CA THR A 617 0.68 3.20 -49.29
C THR A 617 2.00 3.89 -49.64
N ARG A 618 2.12 4.54 -50.81
CA ARG A 618 3.39 5.15 -51.25
C ARG A 618 3.60 6.57 -50.75
N GLU A 619 2.54 7.38 -50.58
CA GLU A 619 2.66 8.75 -50.03
C GLU A 619 2.97 8.77 -48.53
N ASP A 620 2.36 7.86 -47.73
CA ASP A 620 2.63 7.75 -46.29
C ASP A 620 4.01 7.13 -45.98
N ILE A 621 4.53 6.27 -46.87
CA ILE A 621 5.88 5.71 -46.76
C ILE A 621 6.95 6.70 -47.27
N ALA A 622 6.65 7.56 -48.25
CA ALA A 622 7.57 8.56 -48.77
C ALA A 622 7.87 9.70 -47.77
N LEU A 623 6.89 10.12 -46.97
CA LEU A 623 7.07 11.12 -45.89
C LEU A 623 7.90 10.59 -44.71
N SER A 624 8.07 9.27 -44.58
CA SER A 624 8.90 8.65 -43.55
C SER A 624 10.38 8.47 -43.93
N LYS A 625 10.72 8.69 -45.22
CA LYS A 625 12.07 8.45 -45.76
C LYS A 625 12.93 9.70 -45.91
N THR A 626 12.37 10.89 -45.72
CA THR A 626 13.14 12.13 -45.66
C THR A 626 13.08 12.70 -44.24
N ILE A 627 14.26 12.87 -43.64
CA ILE A 627 14.53 13.38 -42.29
C ILE A 627 14.48 12.33 -41.14
N PRO A 628 15.47 11.40 -41.08
CA PRO A 628 15.58 10.42 -39.99
C PRO A 628 15.95 11.04 -38.62
N VAL A 629 16.46 12.27 -38.61
CA VAL A 629 17.04 12.90 -37.40
C VAL A 629 15.99 13.65 -36.57
N LEU A 630 14.94 14.22 -37.19
CA LEU A 630 13.86 14.93 -36.48
C LEU A 630 12.77 13.98 -35.94
N GLY A 631 12.48 12.87 -36.64
CA GLY A 631 11.47 11.89 -36.21
C GLY A 631 11.82 11.18 -34.90
N ASN A 632 13.09 10.82 -34.69
CA ASN A 632 13.56 10.23 -33.43
C ASN A 632 13.48 11.21 -32.27
N VAL A 633 13.79 12.49 -32.50
CA VAL A 633 13.67 13.55 -31.49
C VAL A 633 12.21 13.76 -31.13
N GLN A 634 11.30 13.88 -32.10
CA GLN A 634 9.87 14.06 -31.86
C GLN A 634 9.23 12.86 -31.16
N MET A 635 9.64 11.63 -31.50
CA MET A 635 9.22 10.41 -30.82
C MET A 635 9.70 10.37 -29.36
N LEU A 636 10.95 10.78 -29.11
CA LEU A 636 11.50 10.95 -27.75
C LEU A 636 10.73 12.02 -26.96
N TRP A 637 10.42 13.17 -27.56
CA TRP A 637 9.61 14.22 -26.92
C TRP A 637 8.19 13.74 -26.60
N ASN A 638 7.54 13.04 -27.51
CA ASN A 638 6.21 12.47 -27.27
C ASN A 638 6.24 11.43 -26.14
N ARG A 639 7.27 10.58 -26.09
CA ARG A 639 7.47 9.61 -25.01
C ARG A 639 7.73 10.29 -23.67
N LEU A 640 8.51 11.37 -23.65
CA LEU A 640 8.77 12.15 -22.44
C LEU A 640 7.52 12.87 -21.93
N LEU A 641 6.76 13.50 -22.83
CA LEU A 641 5.49 14.18 -22.50
C LEU A 641 4.42 13.19 -22.02
N ALA A 642 4.27 12.05 -22.70
CA ALA A 642 3.39 10.97 -22.28
C ALA A 642 3.83 10.44 -20.92
N SER A 643 5.12 10.17 -20.73
CA SER A 643 5.68 9.72 -19.45
C SER A 643 5.37 10.71 -18.31
N TRP A 644 5.55 12.01 -18.53
CA TRP A 644 5.23 13.02 -17.52
C TRP A 644 3.73 13.08 -17.18
N LYS A 645 2.85 13.07 -18.20
CA LYS A 645 1.39 13.11 -17.98
C LYS A 645 0.86 11.84 -17.32
N VAL A 646 1.28 10.67 -17.80
CA VAL A 646 0.90 9.37 -17.24
C VAL A 646 1.40 9.23 -15.80
N ARG A 647 2.62 9.69 -15.50
CA ARG A 647 3.14 9.69 -14.13
C ARG A 647 2.24 10.46 -13.17
N ASN A 648 1.82 11.66 -13.55
CA ASN A 648 0.94 12.49 -12.71
C ASN A 648 -0.45 11.89 -12.55
N LEU A 649 -0.99 11.30 -13.63
CA LEU A 649 -2.26 10.58 -13.63
C LEU A 649 -2.23 9.39 -12.64
N LEU A 650 -1.20 8.53 -12.71
CA LEU A 650 -1.05 7.37 -11.84
C LEU A 650 -0.98 7.76 -10.36
N ILE A 651 -0.21 8.82 -10.04
CA ILE A 651 -0.15 9.37 -8.68
C ILE A 651 -1.54 9.78 -8.21
N LYS A 652 -2.25 10.57 -9.02
CA LYS A 652 -3.56 11.11 -8.69
C LYS A 652 -4.58 10.00 -8.47
N MET A 653 -4.65 9.02 -9.37
CA MET A 653 -5.55 7.88 -9.24
C MET A 653 -5.25 7.02 -8.02
N THR A 654 -3.96 6.76 -7.73
CA THR A 654 -3.58 5.98 -6.56
C THR A 654 -3.99 6.69 -5.26
N ILE A 655 -3.84 8.02 -5.22
CA ILE A 655 -4.29 8.85 -4.09
C ILE A 655 -5.81 8.81 -3.96
N TYR A 656 -6.54 8.97 -5.06
CA TYR A 656 -8.00 8.96 -5.07
C TYR A 656 -8.57 7.63 -4.59
N LYS A 657 -8.06 6.53 -5.13
CA LYS A 657 -8.40 5.19 -4.68
C LYS A 657 -8.09 5.00 -3.20
N SER A 658 -6.94 5.49 -2.74
CA SER A 658 -6.56 5.39 -1.33
C SER A 658 -7.46 6.19 -0.39
N LEU A 659 -8.07 7.30 -0.85
CA LEU A 659 -9.05 8.07 -0.08
C LEU A 659 -10.41 7.36 -0.06
N GLU A 660 -10.83 6.81 -1.20
CA GLU A 660 -12.07 6.03 -1.30
C GLU A 660 -12.01 4.76 -0.44
N ASP A 661 -10.87 4.06 -0.43
CA ASP A 661 -10.61 2.89 0.41
C ASP A 661 -10.85 3.17 1.89
N VAL A 662 -10.70 4.43 2.35
CA VAL A 662 -10.94 4.84 3.74
C VAL A 662 -12.27 5.58 3.95
N GLY A 663 -13.14 5.59 2.94
CA GLY A 663 -14.46 6.23 2.98
C GLY A 663 -14.42 7.76 2.86
N LEU A 664 -13.40 8.32 2.21
CA LEU A 664 -13.28 9.75 1.96
C LEU A 664 -13.47 10.08 0.48
N LEU A 665 -14.03 11.26 0.21
CA LEU A 665 -14.26 11.74 -1.16
C LEU A 665 -12.94 12.14 -1.83
N LYS A 666 -12.80 11.88 -3.14
CA LYS A 666 -11.63 12.23 -3.95
C LYS A 666 -11.23 13.71 -3.84
N GLN A 667 -12.21 14.61 -3.79
CA GLN A 667 -12.02 16.05 -3.64
C GLN A 667 -11.27 16.47 -2.37
N PHE A 668 -11.27 15.63 -1.33
CA PHE A 668 -10.56 15.90 -0.07
C PHE A 668 -9.04 15.88 -0.24
N ALA A 669 -8.52 15.34 -1.34
CA ALA A 669 -7.10 15.40 -1.67
C ALA A 669 -6.55 16.85 -1.68
N TYR A 670 -7.35 17.84 -2.06
CA TYR A 670 -6.86 19.22 -2.23
C TYR A 670 -7.02 20.10 -0.99
N ARG A 671 -7.67 19.58 0.05
CA ARG A 671 -7.85 20.26 1.34
C ARG A 671 -6.63 20.11 2.24
N TYR A 672 -6.57 20.94 3.28
CA TYR A 672 -5.54 20.91 4.32
C TYR A 672 -6.01 20.12 5.54
N PRO A 673 -5.09 19.52 6.32
CA PRO A 673 -5.43 18.74 7.51
C PRO A 673 -6.36 19.45 8.49
N HIS A 674 -6.22 20.77 8.66
CA HIS A 674 -7.03 21.55 9.60
C HIS A 674 -8.52 21.65 9.21
N GLU A 675 -8.87 21.36 7.96
CA GLU A 675 -10.23 21.40 7.42
C GLU A 675 -11.03 20.09 7.67
N PHE A 676 -10.44 19.12 8.39
CA PHE A 676 -11.02 17.81 8.65
C PHE A 676 -11.31 17.59 10.15
N SER A 677 -12.34 16.79 10.45
CA SER A 677 -12.61 16.28 11.80
C SER A 677 -11.53 15.28 12.24
N GLY A 678 -11.43 14.98 13.55
CA GLY A 678 -10.48 14.01 14.09
C GLY A 678 -10.57 12.64 13.40
N GLY A 679 -11.78 12.11 13.23
CA GLY A 679 -12.02 10.84 12.53
C GLY A 679 -11.63 10.87 11.05
N GLN A 680 -11.88 11.98 10.35
CA GLN A 680 -11.45 12.16 8.95
C GLN A 680 -9.92 12.22 8.84
N ARG A 681 -9.24 12.92 9.77
CA ARG A 681 -7.78 12.94 9.82
C ARG A 681 -7.21 11.55 10.08
N GLN A 682 -7.83 10.78 10.97
CA GLN A 682 -7.41 9.40 11.22
C GLN A 682 -7.53 8.53 9.97
N ARG A 683 -8.65 8.63 9.24
CA ARG A 683 -8.83 7.98 7.94
C ARG A 683 -7.73 8.37 6.94
N ILE A 684 -7.32 9.65 6.92
CA ILE A 684 -6.20 10.12 6.08
C ILE A 684 -4.86 9.49 6.50
N VAL A 685 -4.59 9.39 7.81
CA VAL A 685 -3.37 8.72 8.32
C VAL A 685 -3.36 7.24 7.94
N ILE A 686 -4.50 6.56 8.05
CA ILE A 686 -4.68 5.17 7.60
C ILE A 686 -4.42 5.05 6.10
N ALA A 687 -5.00 5.94 5.27
CA ALA A 687 -4.75 6.00 3.84
C ALA A 687 -3.26 6.18 3.53
N ARG A 688 -2.58 7.08 4.25
CA ARG A 688 -1.14 7.33 4.09
C ARG A 688 -0.29 6.08 4.40
N ALA A 689 -0.63 5.32 5.43
CA ALA A 689 0.04 4.05 5.71
C ALA A 689 -0.22 3.03 4.60
N LEU A 690 -1.47 2.92 4.13
CA LEU A 690 -1.89 1.90 3.17
C LEU A 690 -1.52 2.17 1.72
N ILE A 691 -1.26 3.42 1.34
CA ILE A 691 -0.99 3.79 -0.06
C ILE A 691 0.26 3.11 -0.63
N THR A 692 1.14 2.62 0.26
CA THR A 692 2.35 1.87 -0.12
C THR A 692 2.11 0.37 -0.34
N GLN A 693 0.89 -0.11 -0.08
CA GLN A 693 0.51 -1.52 -0.03
C GLN A 693 1.43 -2.34 0.89
N PRO A 694 1.50 -1.98 2.19
CA PRO A 694 2.39 -2.65 3.13
C PRO A 694 1.95 -4.08 3.39
N LYS A 695 2.88 -4.91 3.84
CA LYS A 695 2.62 -6.27 4.31
C LYS A 695 2.29 -6.32 5.79
N VAL A 696 2.78 -5.34 6.55
CA VAL A 696 2.57 -5.22 7.99
C VAL A 696 2.19 -3.79 8.35
N ILE A 697 1.20 -3.66 9.24
CA ILE A 697 0.83 -2.39 9.88
C ILE A 697 1.02 -2.51 11.38
N VAL A 698 1.65 -1.50 11.98
CA VAL A 698 1.67 -1.30 13.42
C VAL A 698 0.71 -0.15 13.73
N ALA A 699 -0.42 -0.45 14.35
CA ALA A 699 -1.40 0.54 14.75
C ALA A 699 -1.22 0.84 16.24
N ASP A 700 -0.62 2.00 16.55
CA ASP A 700 -0.29 2.44 17.90
C ASP A 700 -1.40 3.33 18.44
N GLU A 701 -2.34 2.73 19.18
CA GLU A 701 -3.53 3.38 19.73
C GLU A 701 -4.29 4.23 18.68
N PRO A 702 -4.67 3.64 17.53
CA PRO A 702 -5.20 4.37 16.38
C PRO A 702 -6.57 5.02 16.62
N ILE A 703 -7.17 4.83 17.79
CA ILE A 703 -8.53 5.25 18.13
C ILE A 703 -8.61 6.13 19.38
N ALA A 704 -7.52 6.33 20.11
CA ALA A 704 -7.53 6.93 21.45
C ALA A 704 -8.07 8.37 21.52
N SER A 705 -8.03 9.12 20.42
CA SER A 705 -8.46 10.53 20.33
C SER A 705 -9.84 10.73 19.68
N LEU A 706 -10.61 9.65 19.46
CA LEU A 706 -11.86 9.68 18.71
C LEU A 706 -13.07 9.36 19.59
N ASP A 707 -14.23 9.92 19.22
CA ASP A 707 -15.53 9.58 19.82
C ASP A 707 -15.90 8.10 19.59
N ILE A 708 -16.58 7.46 20.55
CA ILE A 708 -16.91 6.01 20.55
C ILE A 708 -17.55 5.55 19.23
N SER A 709 -18.49 6.33 18.66
CA SER A 709 -19.13 5.99 17.40
C SER A 709 -18.16 6.00 16.21
N ILE A 710 -17.19 6.91 16.20
CA ILE A 710 -16.15 7.00 15.18
C ILE A 710 -15.11 5.88 15.36
N GLN A 711 -14.78 5.53 16.61
CA GLN A 711 -13.86 4.43 16.90
C GLN A 711 -14.36 3.13 16.26
N ALA A 712 -15.62 2.77 16.47
CA ALA A 712 -16.23 1.56 15.88
C ALA A 712 -16.11 1.55 14.35
N GLN A 713 -16.38 2.69 13.69
CA GLN A 713 -16.24 2.80 12.24
C GLN A 713 -14.79 2.62 11.76
N VAL A 714 -13.82 3.17 12.49
CA VAL A 714 -12.39 3.06 12.15
C VAL A 714 -11.88 1.63 12.38
N VAL A 715 -12.32 0.97 13.45
CA VAL A 715 -11.97 -0.44 13.74
C VAL A 715 -12.51 -1.37 12.66
N ASN A 716 -13.79 -1.22 12.27
CA ASN A 716 -14.38 -2.00 11.17
C ASN A 716 -13.64 -1.77 9.86
N LEU A 717 -13.28 -0.51 9.56
CA LEU A 717 -12.48 -0.17 8.39
C LEU A 717 -11.11 -0.89 8.40
N LEU A 718 -10.41 -0.89 9.54
CA LEU A 718 -9.10 -1.54 9.67
C LEU A 718 -9.20 -3.05 9.50
N LYS A 719 -10.24 -3.68 10.07
CA LYS A 719 -10.52 -5.12 9.94
C LYS A 719 -10.77 -5.49 8.48
N ASP A 720 -11.67 -4.77 7.80
CA ASP A 720 -11.96 -4.94 6.38
C ASP A 720 -10.72 -4.80 5.50
N LEU A 721 -9.88 -3.80 5.76
CA LEU A 721 -8.67 -3.54 4.97
C LEU A 721 -7.60 -4.59 5.22
N CYS A 722 -7.48 -5.09 6.46
CA CYS A 722 -6.59 -6.18 6.83
C CYS A 722 -6.91 -7.45 6.02
N GLU A 723 -8.20 -7.80 5.95
CA GLU A 723 -8.69 -8.96 5.21
C GLU A 723 -8.58 -8.78 3.69
N LYS A 724 -9.12 -7.68 3.15
CA LYS A 724 -9.15 -7.42 1.68
C LYS A 724 -7.76 -7.31 1.07
N LYS A 725 -6.78 -6.79 1.82
CA LYS A 725 -5.41 -6.56 1.32
C LYS A 725 -4.41 -7.60 1.83
N ASN A 726 -4.86 -8.59 2.61
CA ASN A 726 -4.02 -9.64 3.21
C ASN A 726 -2.80 -9.06 3.96
N ILE A 727 -3.05 -8.08 4.82
CA ILE A 727 -2.03 -7.36 5.60
C ILE A 727 -1.97 -7.97 6.99
N GLY A 728 -0.79 -8.19 7.57
CA GLY A 728 -0.68 -8.51 9.00
C GLY A 728 -0.74 -7.23 9.84
N MET A 729 -1.51 -7.20 10.93
CA MET A 729 -1.64 -6.02 11.79
C MET A 729 -1.24 -6.31 13.23
N ILE A 730 -0.37 -5.48 13.80
CA ILE A 730 -0.15 -5.39 15.25
C ILE A 730 -1.00 -4.22 15.75
N PHE A 731 -2.05 -4.52 16.52
CA PHE A 731 -2.95 -3.53 17.06
C PHE A 731 -2.62 -3.29 18.53
N ILE A 732 -2.03 -2.13 18.82
CA ILE A 732 -1.71 -1.71 20.18
C ILE A 732 -2.89 -0.89 20.69
N ALA A 733 -3.49 -1.33 21.78
CA ALA A 733 -4.55 -0.58 22.45
C ALA A 733 -4.42 -0.67 23.97
N HIS A 734 -5.07 0.27 24.65
CA HIS A 734 -5.35 0.21 26.07
C HIS A 734 -6.80 -0.24 26.36
N ASP A 735 -7.72 -0.08 25.40
CA ASP A 735 -9.10 -0.55 25.51
C ASP A 735 -9.22 -2.04 25.16
N LEU A 736 -9.59 -2.85 26.16
CA LEU A 736 -9.70 -4.30 26.04
C LEU A 736 -10.95 -4.74 25.28
N SER A 737 -12.04 -3.97 25.32
CA SER A 737 -13.29 -4.33 24.66
C SER A 737 -13.13 -4.30 23.13
N MET A 738 -12.39 -3.31 22.63
CA MET A 738 -12.09 -3.18 21.20
C MET A 738 -11.16 -4.29 20.70
N ILE A 739 -10.20 -4.71 21.54
CA ILE A 739 -9.29 -5.82 21.19
C ILE A 739 -10.04 -7.15 21.05
N GLU A 740 -10.98 -7.43 21.96
CA GLU A 740 -11.83 -8.62 21.90
C GLU A 740 -12.54 -8.75 20.54
N TYR A 741 -13.01 -7.62 20.01
CA TYR A 741 -13.73 -7.57 18.74
C TYR A 741 -12.85 -7.64 17.48
N VAL A 742 -11.63 -7.07 17.53
CA VAL A 742 -10.78 -6.88 16.34
C VAL A 742 -9.67 -7.91 16.21
N ALA A 743 -9.09 -8.39 17.31
CA ALA A 743 -7.88 -9.21 17.28
C ALA A 743 -8.19 -10.70 17.18
N ASP A 744 -7.39 -11.42 16.38
CA ASP A 744 -7.41 -12.88 16.30
C ASP A 744 -6.68 -13.53 17.48
N ARG A 745 -5.55 -12.92 17.88
CA ARG A 745 -4.71 -13.34 19.00
C ARG A 745 -4.30 -12.14 19.84
N VAL A 746 -4.01 -12.38 21.10
CA VAL A 746 -3.61 -11.36 22.06
C VAL A 746 -2.29 -11.67 22.74
N GLN A 747 -1.55 -10.61 23.02
CA GLN A 747 -0.28 -10.61 23.73
C GLN A 747 -0.42 -9.63 24.89
N ILE A 748 -0.55 -10.15 26.12
CA ILE A 748 -0.66 -9.34 27.33
C ILE A 748 0.74 -8.96 27.81
N MET A 749 1.02 -7.66 27.86
CA MET A 749 2.33 -7.11 28.21
C MET A 749 2.32 -6.42 29.57
N HIS A 750 3.30 -6.77 30.40
CA HIS A 750 3.56 -6.15 31.71
C HIS A 750 5.07 -6.03 31.94
N LEU A 751 5.52 -4.85 32.40
CA LEU A 751 6.94 -4.55 32.69
C LEU A 751 7.91 -4.98 31.56
N GLY A 752 7.55 -4.71 30.30
CA GLY A 752 8.36 -5.03 29.13
C GLY A 752 8.31 -6.48 28.66
N LYS A 753 7.54 -7.37 29.31
CA LYS A 753 7.44 -8.80 28.98
C LYS A 753 6.03 -9.19 28.56
N ILE A 754 5.92 -10.21 27.70
CA ILE A 754 4.65 -10.90 27.48
C ILE A 754 4.41 -11.83 28.68
N VAL A 755 3.33 -11.60 29.42
CA VAL A 755 2.98 -12.38 30.61
C VAL A 755 1.93 -13.44 30.35
N GLU A 756 1.09 -13.22 29.34
CA GLU A 756 0.09 -14.19 28.89
C GLU A 756 -0.19 -13.96 27.40
N SER A 757 -0.39 -15.02 26.64
CA SER A 757 -0.70 -14.92 25.21
C SER A 757 -1.51 -16.09 24.70
N GLY A 758 -2.29 -15.83 23.65
CA GLY A 758 -3.04 -16.88 22.96
C GLY A 758 -4.11 -16.38 21.99
N GLU A 759 -4.97 -17.29 21.53
CA GLU A 759 -6.18 -16.89 20.80
C GLU A 759 -7.05 -15.98 21.68
N THR A 760 -7.62 -14.92 21.09
CA THR A 760 -8.34 -13.87 21.83
C THR A 760 -9.43 -14.47 22.71
N ASN A 761 -10.26 -15.35 22.13
CA ASN A 761 -11.38 -15.98 22.85
C ASN A 761 -10.92 -16.84 24.03
N VAL A 762 -9.80 -17.56 23.89
CA VAL A 762 -9.26 -18.43 24.95
C VAL A 762 -8.81 -17.59 26.13
N VAL A 763 -7.97 -16.57 25.89
CA VAL A 763 -7.45 -15.70 26.95
C VAL A 763 -8.56 -14.88 27.60
N TYR A 764 -9.53 -14.37 26.84
CA TYR A 764 -10.62 -13.53 27.38
C TYR A 764 -11.62 -14.32 28.24
N ASN A 765 -11.94 -15.56 27.84
CA ASN A 765 -12.84 -16.44 28.58
C ASN A 765 -12.15 -17.06 29.81
N LYS A 766 -10.87 -17.40 29.67
CA LYS A 766 -10.09 -18.10 30.69
C LYS A 766 -8.75 -17.38 30.95
N PRO A 767 -8.77 -16.16 31.55
CA PRO A 767 -7.54 -15.48 31.93
C PRO A 767 -6.89 -16.20 33.11
N LEU A 768 -5.61 -16.55 32.99
CA LEU A 768 -4.91 -17.33 34.00
C LEU A 768 -3.89 -16.50 34.79
N HIS A 769 -3.20 -15.54 34.16
CA HIS A 769 -2.19 -14.76 34.85
C HIS A 769 -2.84 -13.68 35.76
N PRO A 770 -2.40 -13.50 37.03
CA PRO A 770 -3.02 -12.55 37.96
C PRO A 770 -3.13 -11.12 37.43
N TYR A 771 -2.11 -10.64 36.71
CA TYR A 771 -2.15 -9.34 36.05
C TYR A 771 -3.24 -9.27 34.97
N THR A 772 -3.40 -10.30 34.13
CA THR A 772 -4.45 -10.34 33.11
C THR A 772 -5.83 -10.35 33.73
N ILE A 773 -6.02 -11.13 34.80
CA ILE A 773 -7.27 -11.17 35.56
C ILE A 773 -7.60 -9.78 36.12
N ASN A 774 -6.63 -9.11 36.75
CA ASN A 774 -6.83 -7.76 37.29
C ASN A 774 -7.13 -6.74 36.18
N LEU A 775 -6.40 -6.81 35.07
CA LEU A 775 -6.59 -5.95 33.91
C LEU A 775 -8.01 -6.10 33.33
N PHE A 776 -8.50 -7.34 33.22
CA PHE A 776 -9.84 -7.64 32.72
C PHE A 776 -10.95 -7.30 33.70
N LYS A 777 -10.72 -7.41 35.01
CA LYS A 777 -11.70 -6.97 36.01
C LYS A 777 -11.80 -5.44 36.11
N ALA A 778 -10.73 -4.73 35.78
CA ALA A 778 -10.67 -3.27 35.83
C ALA A 778 -11.33 -2.58 34.61
N ILE A 779 -11.73 -3.31 33.57
CA ILE A 779 -12.24 -2.76 32.31
C ILE A 779 -13.53 -3.52 31.91
N PRO A 780 -14.58 -2.84 31.44
CA PRO A 780 -15.80 -3.52 31.05
C PRO A 780 -15.54 -4.37 29.80
N LYS A 781 -15.78 -5.68 29.89
CA LYS A 781 -15.88 -6.53 28.70
C LYS A 781 -17.26 -6.35 28.07
N ILE A 782 -17.40 -6.68 26.78
CA ILE A 782 -18.71 -6.73 26.14
C ILE A 782 -19.64 -7.71 26.87
N SER A 783 -19.09 -8.81 27.35
CA SER A 783 -19.76 -9.83 28.16
C SER A 783 -20.16 -9.36 29.57
N ASN A 784 -19.56 -8.28 30.09
CA ASN A 784 -19.71 -7.82 31.48
C ASN A 784 -20.37 -6.44 31.58
N ALA A 785 -20.92 -5.91 30.47
CA ALA A 785 -21.39 -4.53 30.38
C ALA A 785 -22.45 -4.14 31.45
N ASN A 786 -23.08 -5.13 32.10
CA ASN A 786 -24.11 -4.95 33.12
C ASN A 786 -23.62 -5.14 34.57
N GLU A 787 -22.35 -5.44 34.82
CA GLU A 787 -21.80 -5.65 36.17
C GLU A 787 -21.33 -4.33 36.80
N LYS A 788 -21.54 -4.15 38.12
CA LYS A 788 -21.07 -2.96 38.84
C LYS A 788 -19.55 -2.97 39.00
N PHE A 789 -18.91 -1.84 38.74
CA PHE A 789 -17.46 -1.67 38.91
C PHE A 789 -17.02 -1.90 40.36
N GLU A 790 -16.05 -2.79 40.54
CA GLU A 790 -15.32 -2.95 41.79
C GLU A 790 -14.00 -2.19 41.73
N ASN A 791 -13.68 -1.43 42.79
CA ASN A 791 -12.36 -0.83 42.95
C ASN A 791 -11.34 -1.94 43.22
N ILE A 792 -10.57 -2.32 42.21
CA ILE A 792 -9.60 -3.40 42.32
C ILE A 792 -8.21 -2.81 42.58
N ASN A 793 -7.66 -3.11 43.75
CA ASN A 793 -6.23 -2.93 43.98
C ASN A 793 -5.47 -3.96 43.12
N PHE A 794 -4.63 -3.49 42.19
CA PHE A 794 -3.71 -4.36 41.45
C PHE A 794 -2.79 -5.08 42.44
N LYS A 795 -3.12 -6.31 42.79
CA LYS A 795 -2.27 -7.15 43.64
C LYS A 795 -1.03 -7.55 42.85
N LEU A 796 0.03 -6.77 43.01
CA LEU A 796 1.38 -7.05 42.50
C LEU A 796 2.15 -8.06 43.36
N ASP A 797 1.46 -8.75 44.29
CA ASP A 797 2.07 -9.70 45.21
C ASP A 797 2.81 -10.83 44.50
N TYR A 798 2.38 -11.19 43.29
CA TYR A 798 3.05 -12.20 42.47
C TYR A 798 4.48 -11.80 42.05
N LEU A 799 4.83 -10.50 42.04
CA LEU A 799 6.18 -10.04 41.74
C LEU A 799 7.16 -10.32 42.90
N LYS A 800 6.67 -10.39 44.15
CA LYS A 800 7.51 -10.72 45.32
C LYS A 800 8.09 -12.12 45.17
N ASP A 801 7.31 -13.05 44.63
CA ASP A 801 7.72 -14.43 44.35
C ASP A 801 8.59 -14.61 43.10
N GLN A 802 8.82 -13.55 42.32
CA GLN A 802 9.69 -13.55 41.14
C GLN A 802 11.07 -12.94 41.43
N GLN A 803 11.37 -12.68 42.71
CA GLN A 803 12.70 -12.28 43.14
C GLN A 803 13.66 -13.47 43.16
N PHE A 804 14.94 -13.19 42.94
CA PHE A 804 15.99 -14.21 43.02
C PHE A 804 15.90 -14.95 44.38
N PRO A 805 15.95 -16.30 44.43
CA PRO A 805 16.36 -17.24 43.38
C PRO A 805 15.27 -17.74 42.42
N LYS A 806 14.01 -17.35 42.61
CA LYS A 806 12.88 -17.85 41.80
C LYS A 806 12.82 -17.14 40.44
N VAL A 807 13.22 -17.82 39.35
CA VAL A 807 13.27 -17.24 38.00
C VAL A 807 12.04 -17.65 37.18
N PRO A 808 11.20 -16.71 36.72
CA PRO A 808 10.03 -17.02 35.89
C PRO A 808 10.41 -17.43 34.45
N LYS A 809 9.62 -18.34 33.89
CA LYS A 809 9.73 -18.92 32.54
C LYS A 809 8.37 -18.92 31.85
N LEU A 810 8.37 -19.09 30.54
CA LEU A 810 7.14 -19.27 29.77
C LEU A 810 6.73 -20.75 29.74
N TYR A 811 5.47 -21.02 30.04
CA TYR A 811 4.85 -22.34 30.01
C TYR A 811 3.69 -22.37 29.02
N LYS A 812 3.58 -23.44 28.26
CA LYS A 812 2.40 -23.78 27.45
C LYS A 812 1.42 -24.51 28.36
N VAL A 813 0.21 -23.99 28.49
CA VAL A 813 -0.81 -24.52 29.39
C VAL A 813 -1.92 -25.24 28.62
N GLU A 814 -2.32 -24.68 27.48
CA GLU A 814 -3.21 -25.31 26.49
C GLU A 814 -2.65 -25.04 25.09
N ASP A 815 -3.30 -25.58 24.06
CA ASP A 815 -2.95 -25.24 22.68
C ASP A 815 -3.14 -23.73 22.44
N ASP A 816 -2.08 -23.11 21.93
CA ASP A 816 -2.00 -21.66 21.73
C ASP A 816 -2.30 -20.81 22.98
N HIS A 817 -2.10 -21.31 24.21
CA HIS A 817 -2.21 -20.51 25.45
C HIS A 817 -0.95 -20.63 26.32
N PHE A 818 -0.28 -19.50 26.51
CA PHE A 818 1.00 -19.42 27.21
C PHE A 818 0.97 -18.46 28.39
N ILE A 819 1.69 -18.79 29.47
CA ILE A 819 1.81 -17.98 30.68
C ILE A 819 3.26 -17.84 31.13
N TYR A 820 3.63 -16.64 31.56
CA TYR A 820 4.93 -16.34 32.17
C TYR A 820 4.85 -16.37 33.70
N GLY A 821 5.62 -17.26 34.34
CA GLY A 821 5.64 -17.37 35.80
C GLY A 821 6.70 -18.35 36.29
N THR A 822 6.85 -18.47 37.61
CA THR A 822 7.63 -19.57 38.20
C THR A 822 6.84 -20.88 38.10
N LYS A 823 7.50 -22.04 38.23
CA LYS A 823 6.81 -23.33 38.16
C LYS A 823 5.68 -23.44 39.19
N ASP A 824 5.96 -23.01 40.42
CA ASP A 824 5.01 -23.04 41.53
C ASP A 824 3.83 -22.08 41.28
N GLN A 825 4.11 -20.90 40.74
CA GLN A 825 3.08 -19.93 40.35
C GLN A 825 2.13 -20.51 39.30
N VAL A 826 2.69 -21.03 38.20
CA VAL A 826 1.86 -21.59 37.13
C VAL A 826 1.02 -22.74 37.66
N THR A 827 1.60 -23.66 38.43
CA THR A 827 0.87 -24.76 39.09
C THR A 827 -0.34 -24.25 39.89
N ASN A 828 -0.16 -23.17 40.66
CA ASN A 828 -1.24 -22.58 41.45
C ASN A 828 -2.29 -21.86 40.60
N TRP A 829 -1.89 -21.19 39.52
CA TRP A 829 -2.80 -20.44 38.64
C TRP A 829 -3.65 -21.34 37.75
N VAL A 830 -3.14 -22.52 37.37
CA VAL A 830 -3.84 -23.46 36.50
C VAL A 830 -4.72 -24.46 37.28
N LYS A 831 -4.43 -24.68 38.56
CA LYS A 831 -5.17 -25.61 39.45
C LYS A 831 -6.69 -25.40 39.48
N PRO A 832 -7.23 -24.18 39.56
CA PRO A 832 -8.69 -23.95 39.54
C PRO A 832 -9.38 -24.45 38.26
N PHE A 833 -8.61 -24.70 37.20
CA PHE A 833 -9.10 -25.07 35.88
C PHE A 833 -8.79 -26.54 35.52
N ASN A 834 -8.36 -27.37 36.48
CA ASN A 834 -7.99 -28.78 36.30
C ASN A 834 -6.93 -29.03 35.21
N LEU A 835 -6.05 -28.06 34.99
CA LEU A 835 -4.96 -28.15 34.02
C LEU A 835 -3.69 -28.67 34.69
N ASN A 836 -3.47 -29.98 34.64
CA ASN A 836 -2.32 -30.61 35.33
C ASN A 836 -1.09 -30.81 34.43
N ASP A 837 -1.25 -30.78 33.10
CA ASP A 837 -0.23 -31.16 32.12
C ASP A 837 0.38 -29.96 31.36
N PHE A 838 0.85 -28.94 32.09
CA PHE A 838 1.55 -27.81 31.46
C PHE A 838 3.04 -28.11 31.23
N VAL A 839 3.58 -27.63 30.10
CA VAL A 839 4.96 -27.91 29.69
C VAL A 839 5.73 -26.59 29.52
N LEU A 840 7.04 -26.61 29.72
CA LEU A 840 7.89 -25.47 29.37
C LEU A 840 7.79 -25.18 27.87
N ALA A 841 7.44 -23.96 27.50
CA ALA A 841 7.31 -23.57 26.09
C ALA A 841 8.66 -23.72 25.38
N THR A 842 8.66 -24.43 24.24
CA THR A 842 9.85 -24.54 23.39
C THR A 842 10.16 -23.20 22.71
N GLU A 843 11.40 -23.01 22.23
CA GLU A 843 11.75 -21.77 21.51
C GLU A 843 11.03 -21.62 20.16
N ASP A 844 10.50 -22.70 19.59
CA ASP A 844 9.70 -22.64 18.37
C ASP A 844 8.22 -22.31 18.64
N GLU A 845 7.74 -22.55 19.86
CA GLU A 845 6.39 -22.16 20.33
C GLU A 845 6.34 -20.73 20.92
N LYS A 846 7.49 -20.17 21.31
CA LYS A 846 7.66 -18.77 21.73
C LYS A 846 7.67 -17.82 20.54
#